data_AF-M5THS5-F1
#
_entry.id   AF-M5THS5-F1
#
_cell.length_a   1.000
_cell.length_b   1.000
_cell.length_c   1.000
_cell.angle_alpha   90.00
_cell.angle_beta   90.00
_cell.angle_gamma   90.00
#
_symmetry.space_group_name_H-M   'P 1'
#
loop_
_entity.id
_entity.type
_entity.pdbx_description
1 polymer ?
#
loop_
_entity_poly.entity_id
_entity_poly.type
_entity_poly.pdbx_seq_one_letter_code
_entity_poly.pdbx_strand_id
1 'polypeptide(L)'
;MEPNSIIRSALLLLLSTCTASAAEQPPNVVLIFADDLGYGDVGCYGATKVQTPNIDSLAAEGRRFTDAHSASAVCTPSRYALLTGQYPVRGNQGRGVWGPAPITSPLLVDTEQTTIADVFKTSGYDTAVVGKWHLGFGKGPNKWQEPLRPGPQDLGFDYYFGMPVVNSAPPYVFVENDRIVGSDPDDPLVLLGRNAKGITPITPIPPEAAQRTANQFGGAKEAHKQFNDYQVGTTLAKKSVEWITQRKDKPFFLYLATTNIHHPFTPAKRFQGTSQCGLYGDFIHELDWIVGEVLACLEENGLSDNTLVIFTSDNGGMFNRGGQAAFKDGHRQNGDLLGFKFGVWEGGHRVPLIVRWPGMVKAGTTSNQLIGNVDMLATFAALTGQKLDKAQPIDSVNVLPAFIDEPEKQIRDHLLLAPHKGTHLSIRRGKWMYIPARGSGGFGGKKPGDHTFAGPVAATYVGSINSDIEDGQIKKDAPPAQLYDLESDVNQTHNVHNEYPEVVQQLKSLLADYKPKSNSAERDPSKRSEKKTPRSQGKPAKKTEATPNNRSTSFDFESGKLEPWKVVKGNFGHIIGSRSEFFRNNLQYNKQGTYYLTTLESTPEADRGMDLQTGVIVSPLFIPEAGPMTFRIGGGSGNSTYAALCTVDGKEVQSARGINDQVMQEVTWDLSPYAGQRMFIKIVDHSTSGWGHITVDDFQFDAKLLTEYAESLEQD
;
A
#
# COMPACT_ATOMS: atom_id res chain seq x y z
N MET A 1 -9.25 54.09 79.18
CA MET A 1 -10.28 53.12 78.78
C MET A 1 -11.21 53.87 77.85
N GLU A 2 -11.26 53.69 76.53
CA GLU A 2 -10.66 52.78 75.54
C GLU A 2 -10.59 53.55 74.21
N PRO A 3 -9.67 53.23 73.27
CA PRO A 3 -9.75 53.79 71.93
C PRO A 3 -10.07 52.75 70.84
N ASN A 4 -11.05 53.15 70.02
CA ASN A 4 -11.02 53.11 68.56
C ASN A 4 -11.29 51.79 67.83
N SER A 5 -12.53 51.61 67.37
CA SER A 5 -12.81 50.94 66.08
C SER A 5 -13.08 52.00 65.00
N ILE A 6 -12.05 52.37 64.26
CA ILE A 6 -12.16 53.21 63.06
C ILE A 6 -12.52 52.31 61.87
N ILE A 7 -13.66 52.59 61.27
CA ILE A 7 -14.10 52.10 59.96
C ILE A 7 -13.09 52.57 58.91
N ARG A 8 -12.43 51.64 58.21
CA ARG A 8 -11.73 51.91 56.96
C ARG A 8 -12.41 51.17 55.82
N SER A 9 -13.09 51.95 54.99
CA SER A 9 -13.51 51.55 53.64
C SER A 9 -12.28 51.18 52.81
N ALA A 10 -12.20 49.92 52.37
CA ALA A 10 -11.28 49.49 51.33
C ALA A 10 -12.10 49.08 50.11
N LEU A 11 -12.03 49.93 49.09
CA LEU A 11 -12.54 49.70 47.74
C LEU A 11 -11.71 48.55 47.12
N LEU A 12 -12.26 47.33 47.09
CA LEU A 12 -11.67 46.23 46.31
C LEU A 12 -11.95 46.48 44.83
N LEU A 13 -10.94 46.94 44.09
CA LEU A 13 -10.90 46.78 42.65
C LEU A 13 -10.76 45.27 42.35
N LEU A 14 -11.85 44.66 41.89
CA LEU A 14 -11.84 43.36 41.23
C LEU A 14 -11.09 43.50 39.89
N LEU A 15 -9.78 43.29 39.92
CA LEU A 15 -9.01 42.93 38.73
C LEU A 15 -9.50 41.54 38.29
N SER A 16 -10.46 41.50 37.37
CA SER A 16 -10.68 40.32 36.54
C SER A 16 -9.43 40.07 35.72
N THR A 17 -8.52 39.25 36.26
CA THR A 17 -7.51 38.59 35.46
C THR A 17 -8.25 37.65 34.53
N CYS A 18 -8.50 38.09 33.29
CA CYS A 18 -8.69 37.18 32.18
C CYS A 18 -7.42 36.33 32.08
N THR A 19 -7.41 35.18 32.75
CA THR A 19 -6.57 34.07 32.31
C THR A 19 -7.10 33.70 30.94
N ALA A 20 -6.51 34.28 29.90
CA ALA A 20 -6.55 33.69 28.58
C ALA A 20 -6.09 32.25 28.79
N SER A 21 -7.01 31.29 28.67
CA SER A 21 -6.64 29.89 28.50
C SER A 21 -5.66 29.89 27.35
N ALA A 22 -4.38 29.69 27.62
CA ALA A 22 -3.45 29.32 26.57
C ALA A 22 -4.13 28.14 25.87
N ALA A 23 -4.47 28.30 24.59
CA ALA A 23 -4.90 27.16 23.81
C ALA A 23 -3.79 26.11 23.98
N GLU A 24 -4.15 24.96 24.56
CA GLU A 24 -3.20 23.88 24.81
C GLU A 24 -2.48 23.60 23.49
N GLN A 25 -1.15 23.78 23.48
CA GLN A 25 -0.35 23.59 22.28
C GLN A 25 -0.57 22.15 21.80
N PRO A 26 -0.91 21.92 20.52
CA PRO A 26 -1.12 20.58 20.02
C PRO A 26 0.15 19.74 20.22
N PRO A 27 0.03 18.43 20.56
CA PRO A 27 1.19 17.61 20.91
C PRO A 27 2.04 17.35 19.68
N ASN A 28 3.35 17.20 19.87
CA ASN A 28 4.19 16.56 18.85
C ASN A 28 3.85 15.07 18.77
N VAL A 29 4.12 14.45 17.63
CA VAL A 29 3.91 13.02 17.43
C VAL A 29 5.17 12.40 16.83
N VAL A 30 5.69 11.37 17.49
CA VAL A 30 6.79 10.54 17.00
C VAL A 30 6.31 9.09 16.88
N LEU A 31 6.24 8.60 15.65
CA LEU A 31 5.96 7.20 15.35
C LEU A 31 7.27 6.49 14.97
N ILE A 32 7.78 5.66 15.88
CA ILE A 32 8.92 4.78 15.65
C ILE A 32 8.41 3.43 15.15
N PHE A 33 8.81 3.06 13.94
CA PHE A 33 8.30 1.92 13.21
C PHE A 33 9.44 0.99 12.77
N ALA A 34 9.69 -0.02 13.60
CA ALA A 34 10.75 -1.02 13.41
C ALA A 34 10.43 -1.99 12.26
N ASP A 35 11.47 -2.61 11.71
CA ASP A 35 11.41 -3.50 10.55
C ASP A 35 11.78 -4.93 10.96
N ASP A 36 10.83 -5.86 10.86
CA ASP A 36 10.98 -7.26 11.27
C ASP A 36 11.21 -7.51 12.77
N LEU A 37 10.82 -6.58 13.64
CA LEU A 37 10.91 -6.76 15.08
C LEU A 37 9.73 -7.61 15.58
N GLY A 38 10.04 -8.82 16.03
CA GLY A 38 9.08 -9.76 16.56
C GLY A 38 8.56 -9.39 17.95
N TYR A 39 7.42 -10.00 18.31
CA TYR A 39 6.75 -9.75 19.58
C TYR A 39 7.64 -9.99 20.81
N GLY A 40 8.55 -10.98 20.74
CA GLY A 40 9.45 -11.35 21.83
C GLY A 40 10.86 -10.79 21.70
N ASP A 41 11.09 -9.77 20.86
CA ASP A 41 12.43 -9.22 20.63
C ASP A 41 12.87 -8.17 21.67
N VAL A 42 11.96 -7.64 22.50
CA VAL A 42 12.29 -6.58 23.49
C VAL A 42 12.03 -7.02 24.93
N GLY A 43 12.78 -6.46 25.88
CA GLY A 43 12.80 -6.86 27.29
C GLY A 43 11.42 -6.78 27.95
N CYS A 44 10.71 -5.68 27.75
CA CYS A 44 9.34 -5.50 28.22
C CYS A 44 8.30 -6.44 27.58
N TYR A 45 8.68 -7.26 26.61
CA TYR A 45 7.85 -8.36 26.06
C TYR A 45 8.45 -9.75 26.33
N GLY A 46 9.49 -9.86 27.16
CA GLY A 46 10.04 -11.13 27.65
C GLY A 46 11.37 -11.55 27.03
N ALA A 47 12.02 -10.69 26.23
CA ALA A 47 13.34 -11.00 25.71
C ALA A 47 14.38 -11.09 26.85
N THR A 48 15.25 -12.10 26.80
CA THR A 48 16.29 -12.34 27.83
C THR A 48 17.72 -12.34 27.28
N LYS A 49 17.88 -12.33 25.95
CA LYS A 49 19.20 -12.34 25.27
C LYS A 49 19.66 -10.97 24.77
N VAL A 50 18.82 -9.97 24.95
CA VAL A 50 19.07 -8.57 24.63
C VAL A 50 18.67 -7.70 25.82
N GLN A 51 19.20 -6.49 25.86
CA GLN A 51 18.85 -5.44 26.81
C GLN A 51 18.30 -4.26 26.02
N THR A 52 17.07 -3.87 26.32
CA THR A 52 16.38 -2.77 25.64
C THR A 52 15.91 -1.72 26.64
N PRO A 53 16.82 -1.11 27.44
CA PRO A 53 16.45 -0.24 28.53
C PRO A 53 15.62 0.98 28.11
N ASN A 54 15.85 1.55 26.91
CA ASN A 54 15.10 2.72 26.47
C ASN A 54 13.68 2.35 26.05
N ILE A 55 13.51 1.24 25.32
CA ILE A 55 12.18 0.70 24.97
C ILE A 55 11.44 0.22 26.22
N ASP A 56 12.15 -0.35 27.19
CA ASP A 56 11.57 -0.78 28.46
C ASP A 56 11.12 0.44 29.29
N SER A 57 11.87 1.55 29.26
CA SER A 57 11.46 2.82 29.88
C SER A 57 10.23 3.41 29.20
N LEU A 58 10.13 3.36 27.86
CA LEU A 58 8.91 3.75 27.15
C LEU A 58 7.68 3.00 27.67
N ALA A 59 7.80 1.69 27.92
CA ALA A 59 6.71 0.87 28.44
C ALA A 59 6.40 1.21 29.90
N ALA A 60 7.42 1.44 30.73
CA ALA A 60 7.26 1.79 32.14
C ALA A 60 6.65 3.18 32.34
N GLU A 61 6.98 4.15 31.48
CA GLU A 61 6.46 5.52 31.52
C GLU A 61 5.16 5.70 30.72
N GLY A 62 4.79 4.69 29.93
CA GLY A 62 3.63 4.73 29.07
C GLY A 62 2.71 3.53 29.28
N ARG A 63 2.20 3.02 28.17
CA ARG A 63 1.33 1.87 28.09
C ARG A 63 1.84 0.87 27.07
N ARG A 64 1.89 -0.40 27.47
CA ARG A 64 2.21 -1.54 26.60
C ARG A 64 0.94 -2.24 26.13
N PHE A 65 0.87 -2.59 24.85
CA PHE A 65 -0.29 -3.30 24.28
C PHE A 65 0.06 -4.76 24.00
N THR A 66 -0.75 -5.69 24.51
CA THR A 66 -0.52 -7.12 24.30
C THR A 66 -1.21 -7.65 23.06
N ASP A 67 -2.12 -6.88 22.47
CA ASP A 67 -3.01 -7.30 21.38
C ASP A 67 -2.94 -6.40 20.13
N ALA A 68 -1.72 -5.99 19.81
CA ALA A 68 -1.41 -5.13 18.67
C ALA A 68 -0.87 -5.91 17.48
N HIS A 69 -1.31 -5.51 16.28
CA HIS A 69 -1.00 -6.22 15.04
C HIS A 69 -0.65 -5.27 13.90
N SER A 70 0.24 -5.72 13.03
CA SER A 70 0.32 -5.22 11.68
C SER A 70 -0.82 -5.82 10.85
N ALA A 71 -1.44 -5.02 9.96
CA ALA A 71 -2.49 -5.49 9.06
C ALA A 71 -1.98 -6.54 8.05
N SER A 72 -0.66 -6.70 7.95
CA SER A 72 0.01 -7.69 7.11
C SER A 72 1.24 -8.26 7.80
N ALA A 73 1.62 -9.47 7.43
CA ALA A 73 2.88 -10.09 7.87
C ALA A 73 4.09 -9.72 6.97
N VAL A 74 3.99 -8.60 6.23
CA VAL A 74 4.98 -8.17 5.23
C VAL A 74 5.07 -6.64 5.21
N CYS A 75 6.29 -6.11 5.22
CA CYS A 75 6.64 -4.69 5.23
C CYS A 75 5.81 -3.76 4.32
N THR A 76 5.89 -3.87 2.99
CA THR A 76 5.19 -2.97 2.05
C THR A 76 3.69 -2.87 2.31
N PRO A 77 2.93 -3.98 2.36
CA PRO A 77 1.51 -3.89 2.68
C PRO A 77 1.21 -3.36 4.09
N SER A 78 2.04 -3.65 5.09
CA SER A 78 1.86 -3.04 6.42
C SER A 78 2.06 -1.53 6.40
N ARG A 79 3.07 -1.03 5.67
CA ARG A 79 3.34 0.40 5.48
C ARG A 79 2.22 1.08 4.69
N TYR A 80 1.70 0.41 3.66
CA TYR A 80 0.53 0.87 2.93
C TYR A 80 -0.67 1.04 3.87
N ALA A 81 -0.97 0.05 4.70
CA ALA A 81 -2.09 0.11 5.63
C ALA A 81 -1.91 1.19 6.70
N LEU A 82 -0.69 1.33 7.23
CA LEU A 82 -0.34 2.38 8.19
C LEU A 82 -0.62 3.78 7.62
N LEU A 83 -0.08 4.08 6.44
CA LEU A 83 -0.16 5.42 5.87
C LEU A 83 -1.56 5.77 5.38
N THR A 84 -2.28 4.80 4.82
CA THR A 84 -3.56 5.05 4.12
C THR A 84 -4.79 4.73 4.95
N GLY A 85 -4.64 4.08 6.11
CA GLY A 85 -5.76 3.60 6.91
C GLY A 85 -6.64 2.55 6.19
N GLN A 86 -6.10 1.91 5.15
CA GLN A 86 -6.81 0.97 4.29
C GLN A 86 -6.16 -0.41 4.30
N TYR A 87 -6.97 -1.47 4.31
CA TYR A 87 -6.42 -2.82 4.23
C TYR A 87 -5.68 -3.07 2.91
N PRO A 88 -4.55 -3.82 2.95
CA PRO A 88 -3.76 -4.08 1.75
C PRO A 88 -4.52 -4.80 0.64
N VAL A 89 -5.57 -5.57 0.97
CA VAL A 89 -6.43 -6.25 -0.01
C VAL A 89 -7.13 -5.29 -0.97
N ARG A 90 -7.36 -4.03 -0.56
CA ARG A 90 -8.01 -3.02 -1.40
C ARG A 90 -7.04 -2.23 -2.27
N GLY A 91 -5.75 -2.25 -1.93
CA GLY A 91 -4.72 -1.55 -2.67
C GLY A 91 -4.56 -2.06 -4.10
N ASN A 92 -3.83 -1.29 -4.93
CA ASN A 92 -3.55 -1.63 -6.32
C ASN A 92 -4.83 -1.89 -7.15
N GLN A 93 -5.82 -1.01 -7.02
CA GLN A 93 -7.13 -1.10 -7.68
C GLN A 93 -7.87 -2.41 -7.34
N GLY A 94 -7.84 -2.81 -6.07
CA GLY A 94 -8.49 -4.04 -5.59
C GLY A 94 -7.78 -5.35 -5.93
N ARG A 95 -6.61 -5.32 -6.58
CA ARG A 95 -5.76 -6.52 -6.78
C ARG A 95 -5.01 -6.91 -5.51
N GLY A 96 -4.88 -5.97 -4.58
CA GLY A 96 -4.20 -6.11 -3.31
C GLY A 96 -2.68 -5.92 -3.39
N VAL A 97 -2.12 -5.52 -2.26
CA VAL A 97 -0.69 -5.47 -1.99
C VAL A 97 -0.37 -6.64 -1.06
N TRP A 98 0.38 -7.63 -1.53
CA TRP A 98 0.59 -8.90 -0.84
C TRP A 98 2.06 -9.23 -0.53
N GLY A 99 2.98 -8.44 -1.06
CA GLY A 99 4.41 -8.73 -0.98
C GLY A 99 5.23 -7.46 -0.93
N PRO A 100 6.55 -7.58 -0.74
CA PRO A 100 7.46 -6.45 -0.79
C PRO A 100 7.41 -5.81 -2.19
N ALA A 101 7.42 -4.48 -2.24
CA ALA A 101 7.49 -3.73 -3.49
C ALA A 101 8.81 -4.05 -4.22
N PRO A 102 8.79 -4.42 -5.51
CA PRO A 102 10.03 -4.57 -6.27
C PRO A 102 10.75 -3.23 -6.45
N ILE A 103 12.05 -3.26 -6.75
CA ILE A 103 12.87 -2.04 -7.00
C ILE A 103 12.35 -1.17 -8.15
N THR A 104 11.53 -1.73 -9.04
CA THR A 104 10.90 -1.01 -10.16
C THR A 104 9.44 -0.63 -9.86
N SER A 105 8.97 -0.77 -8.62
CA SER A 105 7.58 -0.48 -8.27
C SER A 105 7.27 1.01 -8.50
N PRO A 106 6.16 1.35 -9.19
CA PRO A 106 5.59 2.69 -9.08
C PRO A 106 5.24 2.98 -7.61
N LEU A 107 4.96 4.25 -7.32
CA LEU A 107 4.32 4.62 -6.06
C LEU A 107 3.02 3.83 -5.90
N LEU A 108 2.91 3.10 -4.78
CA LEU A 108 1.79 2.19 -4.51
C LEU A 108 0.57 2.89 -3.90
N VAL A 109 0.79 4.05 -3.30
CA VAL A 109 -0.26 4.88 -2.72
C VAL A 109 -0.71 5.87 -3.79
N ASP A 110 -2.02 5.99 -3.98
CA ASP A 110 -2.60 6.99 -4.86
C ASP A 110 -2.40 8.38 -4.22
N THR A 111 -1.88 9.34 -4.99
CA THR A 111 -1.60 10.70 -4.48
C THR A 111 -2.86 11.48 -4.15
N GLU A 112 -4.03 11.03 -4.62
CA GLU A 112 -5.32 11.61 -4.26
C GLU A 112 -5.90 11.01 -2.96
N GLN A 113 -5.30 9.93 -2.44
CA GLN A 113 -5.73 9.30 -1.18
C GLN A 113 -5.15 10.06 0.01
N THR A 114 -5.98 10.28 1.03
CA THR A 114 -5.53 10.94 2.26
C THR A 114 -4.62 10.00 3.04
N THR A 115 -3.45 10.50 3.44
CA THR A 115 -2.48 9.78 4.26
C THR A 115 -2.38 10.35 5.67
N ILE A 116 -1.69 9.64 6.57
CA ILE A 116 -1.40 10.14 7.92
C ILE A 116 -0.64 11.46 7.90
N ALA A 117 0.23 11.68 6.91
CA ALA A 117 0.99 12.92 6.82
C ALA A 117 0.10 14.07 6.35
N ASP A 118 -0.84 13.83 5.43
CA ASP A 118 -1.82 14.84 5.03
C ASP A 118 -2.65 15.30 6.23
N VAL A 119 -3.10 14.37 7.08
CA VAL A 119 -3.80 14.68 8.33
C VAL A 119 -2.97 15.63 9.20
N PHE A 120 -1.70 15.33 9.48
CA PHE A 120 -0.90 16.26 10.29
C PHE A 120 -0.67 17.61 9.59
N LYS A 121 -0.34 17.57 8.30
CA LYS A 121 -0.03 18.77 7.51
C LYS A 121 -1.20 19.75 7.41
N THR A 122 -2.43 19.26 7.20
CA THR A 122 -3.63 20.10 7.17
C THR A 122 -3.95 20.72 8.53
N SER A 123 -3.50 20.11 9.63
CA SER A 123 -3.58 20.66 10.99
C SER A 123 -2.39 21.54 11.38
N GLY A 124 -1.55 21.93 10.42
CA GLY A 124 -0.46 22.89 10.64
C GLY A 124 0.82 22.30 11.21
N TYR A 125 0.97 20.97 11.22
CA TYR A 125 2.21 20.32 11.65
C TYR A 125 3.28 20.38 10.56
N ASP A 126 4.54 20.41 10.98
CA ASP A 126 5.65 19.98 10.11
C ASP A 126 5.69 18.45 10.06
N THR A 127 5.86 17.87 8.86
CA THR A 127 5.80 16.42 8.68
C THR A 127 7.09 15.87 8.08
N ALA A 128 7.60 14.79 8.67
CA ALA A 128 8.77 14.08 8.15
C ALA A 128 8.63 12.57 8.17
N VAL A 129 9.23 11.94 7.18
CA VAL A 129 9.59 10.52 7.23
C VAL A 129 11.11 10.39 7.22
N VAL A 130 11.66 9.68 8.19
CA VAL A 130 13.08 9.33 8.26
C VAL A 130 13.23 7.82 8.27
N GLY A 131 13.92 7.26 7.28
CA GLY A 131 14.22 5.83 7.19
C GLY A 131 13.62 5.13 5.97
N LYS A 132 13.16 3.90 6.14
CA LYS A 132 12.73 3.00 5.07
C LYS A 132 11.37 3.42 4.50
N TRP A 133 11.33 3.74 3.21
CA TRP A 133 10.10 4.07 2.49
C TRP A 133 9.32 2.83 2.02
N HIS A 134 9.88 2.08 1.07
CA HIS A 134 9.37 0.79 0.56
C HIS A 134 7.96 0.79 -0.06
N LEU A 135 7.50 1.94 -0.57
CA LEU A 135 6.21 2.10 -1.26
C LEU A 135 6.35 2.52 -2.73
N GLY A 136 7.57 2.53 -3.27
CA GLY A 136 7.85 2.89 -4.66
C GLY A 136 7.86 4.40 -4.92
N PHE A 137 8.16 4.76 -6.17
CA PHE A 137 8.21 6.13 -6.68
C PHE A 137 7.72 6.16 -8.12
N GLY A 138 7.18 7.29 -8.58
CA GLY A 138 6.76 7.47 -9.97
C GLY A 138 5.35 6.92 -10.26
N LYS A 139 4.74 7.38 -11.36
CA LYS A 139 3.42 6.89 -11.85
C LYS A 139 3.48 5.58 -12.64
N GLY A 140 4.67 5.22 -13.10
CA GLY A 140 4.95 3.98 -13.84
C GLY A 140 6.14 3.25 -13.22
N PRO A 141 6.67 2.21 -13.90
CA PRO A 141 7.83 1.49 -13.38
C PRO A 141 8.96 2.46 -13.01
N ASN A 142 9.42 2.38 -11.77
CA ASN A 142 10.45 3.28 -11.26
C ASN A 142 11.76 3.07 -12.04
N LYS A 143 12.14 4.08 -12.82
CA LYS A 143 13.37 4.11 -13.62
C LYS A 143 14.54 4.79 -12.90
N TRP A 144 14.35 5.21 -11.65
CA TRP A 144 15.36 5.87 -10.82
C TRP A 144 15.89 7.19 -11.41
N GLN A 145 15.07 7.86 -12.21
CA GLN A 145 15.36 9.19 -12.76
C GLN A 145 14.88 10.25 -11.77
N GLU A 146 15.77 11.18 -11.42
CA GLU A 146 15.47 12.28 -10.51
C GLU A 146 14.75 13.44 -11.25
N PRO A 147 13.86 14.18 -10.58
CA PRO A 147 13.40 13.95 -9.20
C PRO A 147 12.54 12.68 -9.09
N LEU A 148 12.69 11.96 -7.99
CA LEU A 148 11.95 10.74 -7.68
C LEU A 148 10.51 11.09 -7.26
N ARG A 149 9.68 11.47 -8.23
CA ARG A 149 8.28 11.87 -8.01
C ARG A 149 7.29 11.17 -8.96
N PRO A 150 6.04 10.93 -8.52
CA PRO A 150 5.54 11.13 -7.16
C PRO A 150 6.23 10.22 -6.11
N GLY A 151 6.36 10.73 -4.88
CA GLY A 151 7.04 10.08 -3.75
C GLY A 151 6.48 10.54 -2.40
N PRO A 152 7.26 10.44 -1.29
CA PRO A 152 6.80 10.86 0.04
C PRO A 152 6.24 12.29 0.11
N GLN A 153 6.85 13.23 -0.62
CA GLN A 153 6.41 14.62 -0.63
C GLN A 153 5.10 14.85 -1.38
N ASP A 154 4.65 13.89 -2.18
CA ASP A 154 3.35 13.86 -2.84
C ASP A 154 2.30 13.14 -1.99
N LEU A 155 2.67 12.69 -0.78
CA LEU A 155 1.84 11.99 0.19
C LEU A 155 1.90 12.69 1.55
N GLY A 156 1.83 14.03 1.54
CA GLY A 156 1.71 14.85 2.73
C GLY A 156 3.02 15.17 3.46
N PHE A 157 4.13 14.46 3.25
CA PHE A 157 5.38 14.75 3.98
C PHE A 157 6.11 16.01 3.48
N ASP A 158 6.58 16.87 4.37
CA ASP A 158 7.40 18.03 4.01
C ASP A 158 8.86 17.63 3.77
N TYR A 159 9.34 16.67 4.54
CA TYR A 159 10.71 16.18 4.50
C TYR A 159 10.79 14.66 4.41
N TYR A 160 11.71 14.16 3.58
CA TYR A 160 12.09 12.76 3.56
C TYR A 160 13.60 12.60 3.62
N PHE A 161 14.08 11.68 4.45
CA PHE A 161 15.45 11.17 4.35
C PHE A 161 15.48 9.68 4.63
N GLY A 162 16.04 8.87 3.73
CA GLY A 162 16.32 7.47 4.03
C GLY A 162 16.39 6.56 2.83
N MET A 163 16.12 5.27 3.03
CA MET A 163 16.27 4.25 2.01
C MET A 163 14.98 4.10 1.21
N PRO A 164 15.05 4.21 -0.14
CA PRO A 164 13.87 4.17 -0.98
C PRO A 164 13.17 2.79 -1.01
N VAL A 165 13.90 1.70 -0.72
CA VAL A 165 13.39 0.31 -0.78
C VAL A 165 13.57 -0.41 0.56
N VAL A 166 14.65 -1.17 0.73
CA VAL A 166 14.98 -1.94 1.94
C VAL A 166 16.50 -2.11 1.98
N ASN A 167 17.10 -2.25 3.16
CA ASN A 167 18.56 -2.42 3.31
C ASN A 167 19.11 -3.76 2.78
N SER A 168 18.26 -4.74 2.46
CA SER A 168 18.68 -6.00 1.81
C SER A 168 18.55 -6.02 0.29
N ALA A 169 18.10 -4.93 -0.33
CA ALA A 169 17.93 -4.81 -1.77
C ALA A 169 18.48 -3.47 -2.29
N PRO A 170 18.98 -3.45 -3.54
CA PRO A 170 19.45 -2.21 -4.14
C PRO A 170 18.33 -1.15 -4.26
N PRO A 171 18.67 0.14 -4.37
CA PRO A 171 19.93 0.70 -4.88
C PRO A 171 21.06 0.95 -3.88
N TYR A 172 20.88 0.74 -2.56
CA TYR A 172 21.93 1.03 -1.56
C TYR A 172 22.44 2.49 -1.63
N VAL A 173 21.49 3.43 -1.68
CA VAL A 173 21.73 4.87 -1.58
C VAL A 173 20.70 5.48 -0.63
N PHE A 174 21.00 6.65 -0.08
CA PHE A 174 20.00 7.48 0.58
C PHE A 174 19.30 8.39 -0.43
N VAL A 175 18.03 8.69 -0.17
CA VAL A 175 17.26 9.72 -0.84
C VAL A 175 16.94 10.79 0.21
N GLU A 176 17.14 12.06 -0.14
CA GLU A 176 16.72 13.22 0.62
C GLU A 176 15.73 14.02 -0.23
N ASN A 177 14.51 14.17 0.27
CA ASN A 177 13.35 14.69 -0.45
C ASN A 177 13.04 13.87 -1.71
N ASP A 178 13.37 14.39 -2.89
CA ASP A 178 13.14 13.74 -4.18
C ASP A 178 14.44 13.44 -4.94
N ARG A 179 15.59 13.53 -4.26
CA ARG A 179 16.91 13.34 -4.87
C ARG A 179 17.77 12.34 -4.11
N ILE A 180 18.60 11.62 -4.84
CA ILE A 180 19.62 10.73 -4.31
C ILE A 180 20.70 11.60 -3.64
N VAL A 181 21.06 11.26 -2.42
CA VAL A 181 22.11 11.97 -1.69
C VAL A 181 23.44 11.73 -2.40
N GLY A 182 24.11 12.81 -2.80
CA GLY A 182 25.33 12.74 -3.61
C GLY A 182 25.07 12.43 -5.09
N SER A 183 23.86 12.70 -5.60
CA SER A 183 23.55 12.66 -7.03
C SER A 183 24.48 13.57 -7.84
N ASP A 184 24.97 13.06 -8.97
CA ASP A 184 25.72 13.81 -9.97
C ASP A 184 25.03 13.60 -11.33
N PRO A 185 24.55 14.67 -12.02
CA PRO A 185 23.94 14.54 -13.34
C PRO A 185 24.85 13.88 -14.40
N ASP A 186 26.17 13.97 -14.24
CA ASP A 186 27.15 13.36 -15.15
C ASP A 186 27.48 11.89 -14.77
N ASP A 187 27.04 11.42 -13.60
CA ASP A 187 27.16 10.02 -13.13
C ASP A 187 25.82 9.52 -12.54
N PRO A 188 24.73 9.44 -13.34
CA PRO A 188 23.40 9.13 -12.83
C PRO A 188 23.29 7.68 -12.33
N LEU A 189 22.34 7.43 -11.42
CA LEU A 189 22.00 6.08 -10.99
C LEU A 189 21.27 5.33 -12.11
N VAL A 190 21.86 4.24 -12.64
CA VAL A 190 21.30 3.49 -13.76
C VAL A 190 21.03 2.04 -13.37
N LEU A 191 19.79 1.59 -13.50
CA LEU A 191 19.43 0.18 -13.31
C LEU A 191 19.98 -0.65 -14.49
N LEU A 192 21.01 -1.46 -14.23
CA LEU A 192 21.61 -2.35 -15.22
C LEU A 192 21.01 -3.76 -15.20
N GLY A 193 20.36 -4.13 -14.10
CA GLY A 193 19.74 -5.44 -13.90
C GLY A 193 20.69 -6.46 -13.25
N ARG A 194 20.20 -7.70 -13.11
CA ARG A 194 20.92 -8.76 -12.40
C ARG A 194 22.16 -9.22 -13.17
N ASN A 195 23.27 -9.40 -12.45
CA ASN A 195 24.54 -9.91 -12.98
C ASN A 195 25.14 -9.06 -14.11
N ALA A 196 24.74 -7.78 -14.22
CA ALA A 196 25.29 -6.88 -15.23
C ALA A 196 26.77 -6.54 -14.95
N LYS A 197 27.51 -6.17 -15.99
CA LYS A 197 28.85 -5.58 -15.87
C LYS A 197 28.73 -4.08 -15.57
N GLY A 198 29.74 -3.50 -14.91
CA GLY A 198 29.75 -2.06 -14.61
C GLY A 198 28.91 -1.64 -13.40
N ILE A 199 28.55 -2.61 -12.54
CA ILE A 199 27.86 -2.36 -11.26
C ILE A 199 28.77 -1.55 -10.33
N THR A 200 28.21 -0.52 -9.70
CA THR A 200 28.93 0.29 -8.72
C THR A 200 29.15 -0.53 -7.44
N PRO A 201 30.39 -0.56 -6.89
CA PRO A 201 30.67 -1.27 -5.64
C PRO A 201 29.84 -0.74 -4.47
N ILE A 202 29.53 -1.63 -3.55
CA ILE A 202 28.79 -1.34 -2.30
C ILE A 202 29.60 -1.83 -1.10
N THR A 203 29.24 -1.41 0.10
CA THR A 203 29.93 -1.80 1.34
C THR A 203 30.05 -3.34 1.45
N PRO A 204 31.23 -3.91 1.69
CA PRO A 204 31.31 -5.34 1.95
C PRO A 204 30.66 -5.68 3.30
N ILE A 205 29.83 -6.73 3.31
CA ILE A 205 29.23 -7.28 4.53
C ILE A 205 29.65 -8.74 4.67
N PRO A 206 29.90 -9.22 5.90
CA PRO A 206 30.34 -10.59 6.10
C PRO A 206 29.15 -11.56 6.04
N PRO A 207 29.37 -12.86 5.77
CA PRO A 207 28.29 -13.84 5.63
C PRO A 207 27.35 -13.97 6.84
N GLU A 208 27.86 -13.75 8.05
CA GLU A 208 27.12 -13.78 9.31
C GLU A 208 26.10 -12.63 9.46
N ALA A 209 26.26 -11.52 8.73
CA ALA A 209 25.27 -10.44 8.67
C ALA A 209 24.00 -10.84 7.88
N ALA A 210 23.90 -12.11 7.45
CA ALA A 210 22.91 -12.62 6.51
C ALA A 210 23.08 -12.04 5.10
N GLN A 211 22.44 -12.71 4.13
CA GLN A 211 22.58 -12.36 2.72
C GLN A 211 21.76 -11.12 2.37
N ARG A 212 22.33 -10.25 1.54
CA ARG A 212 21.62 -9.22 0.78
C ARG A 212 21.71 -9.47 -0.71
N THR A 213 20.81 -8.86 -1.47
CA THR A 213 20.81 -8.95 -2.93
C THR A 213 22.05 -8.25 -3.51
N ALA A 214 22.71 -8.83 -4.52
CA ALA A 214 23.80 -8.12 -5.20
C ALA A 214 23.30 -6.79 -5.79
N ASN A 215 24.17 -5.77 -5.84
CA ASN A 215 23.80 -4.50 -6.47
C ASN A 215 23.45 -4.72 -7.95
N GLN A 216 22.47 -3.96 -8.43
CA GLN A 216 21.94 -4.02 -9.80
C GLN A 216 22.10 -2.69 -10.54
N PHE A 217 22.80 -1.72 -9.92
CA PHE A 217 22.95 -0.36 -10.43
C PHE A 217 24.40 -0.05 -10.78
N GLY A 218 24.56 0.72 -11.87
CA GLY A 218 25.79 1.43 -12.20
C GLY A 218 25.63 2.94 -11.96
N GLY A 219 26.75 3.66 -12.05
CA GLY A 219 26.80 5.10 -11.79
C GLY A 219 26.55 5.46 -10.33
N ALA A 220 26.25 6.73 -10.06
CA ALA A 220 26.03 7.30 -8.73
C ALA A 220 27.12 6.89 -7.73
N LYS A 221 28.39 7.01 -8.12
CA LYS A 221 29.53 6.51 -7.34
C LYS A 221 29.65 7.19 -5.99
N GLU A 222 29.49 8.51 -5.94
CA GLU A 222 29.54 9.25 -4.67
C GLU A 222 28.34 8.92 -3.77
N ALA A 223 27.15 8.66 -4.34
CA ALA A 223 25.98 8.22 -3.56
C ALA A 223 26.21 6.84 -2.90
N HIS A 224 26.71 5.86 -3.66
CA HIS A 224 27.03 4.53 -3.12
C HIS A 224 28.17 4.57 -2.09
N LYS A 225 29.13 5.49 -2.26
CA LYS A 225 30.23 5.70 -1.30
C LYS A 225 29.74 6.30 0.03
N GLN A 226 28.72 7.16 -0.02
CA GLN A 226 28.08 7.72 1.18
C GLN A 226 27.17 6.71 1.89
N PHE A 227 26.66 5.70 1.18
CA PHE A 227 25.90 4.63 1.78
C PHE A 227 26.82 3.60 2.44
N ASN A 228 26.78 3.55 3.77
CA ASN A 228 27.50 2.55 4.55
C ASN A 228 26.51 1.75 5.39
N ASP A 229 26.40 0.45 5.11
CA ASP A 229 25.50 -0.48 5.81
C ASP A 229 25.64 -0.43 7.35
N TYR A 230 26.85 -0.23 7.88
CA TYR A 230 27.12 -0.14 9.32
C TYR A 230 26.77 1.21 9.96
N GLN A 231 26.32 2.18 9.17
CA GLN A 231 26.02 3.53 9.65
C GLN A 231 24.59 3.94 9.34
N VAL A 232 23.77 3.06 8.75
CA VAL A 232 22.37 3.38 8.41
C VAL A 232 21.61 3.79 9.68
N GLY A 233 21.59 2.94 10.71
CA GLY A 233 20.86 3.22 11.97
C GLY A 233 21.29 4.53 12.64
N THR A 234 22.61 4.73 12.80
CA THR A 234 23.16 5.97 13.39
C THR A 234 22.89 7.22 12.55
N THR A 235 22.87 7.10 11.21
CA THR A 235 22.51 8.21 10.31
C THR A 235 21.04 8.58 10.45
N LEU A 236 20.14 7.58 10.56
CA LEU A 236 18.72 7.84 10.76
C LEU A 236 18.44 8.51 12.12
N ALA A 237 19.10 8.07 13.20
CA ALA A 237 19.01 8.72 14.50
C ALA A 237 19.48 10.18 14.43
N LYS A 238 20.67 10.42 13.85
CA LYS A 238 21.23 11.75 13.68
C LYS A 238 20.26 12.67 12.91
N LYS A 239 19.75 12.23 11.76
CA LYS A 239 18.80 13.01 10.95
C LYS A 239 17.49 13.30 11.69
N SER A 240 17.02 12.36 12.51
CA SER A 240 15.82 12.54 13.34
C SER A 240 16.04 13.61 14.42
N VAL A 241 17.14 13.51 15.17
CA VAL A 241 17.51 14.48 16.23
C VAL A 241 17.72 15.88 15.65
N GLU A 242 18.45 15.98 14.53
CA GLU A 242 18.66 17.25 13.82
C GLU A 242 17.33 17.87 13.38
N TRP A 243 16.43 17.06 12.83
CA TRP A 243 15.14 17.53 12.33
C TRP A 243 14.21 18.02 13.46
N ILE A 244 14.12 17.26 14.57
CA ILE A 244 13.34 17.62 15.77
C ILE A 244 13.88 18.93 16.37
N THR A 245 15.20 19.02 16.57
CA THR A 245 15.84 20.18 17.22
C THR A 245 15.55 21.48 16.45
N GLN A 246 15.50 21.42 15.12
CA GLN A 246 15.18 22.58 14.26
C GLN A 246 13.71 23.01 14.31
N ARG A 247 12.81 22.21 14.91
CA ARG A 247 11.35 22.40 14.87
C ARG A 247 10.71 22.45 16.25
N LYS A 248 11.50 22.59 17.32
CA LYS A 248 11.02 22.64 18.70
C LYS A 248 9.95 23.71 18.99
N ASP A 249 9.85 24.75 18.15
CA ASP A 249 8.91 25.85 18.32
C ASP A 249 7.58 25.65 17.55
N LYS A 250 7.38 24.49 16.90
CA LYS A 250 6.19 24.18 16.11
C LYS A 250 5.78 22.70 16.29
N PRO A 251 4.48 22.37 16.34
CA PRO A 251 4.04 20.98 16.37
C PRO A 251 4.56 20.20 15.15
N PHE A 252 5.05 18.99 15.39
CA PHE A 252 5.59 18.14 14.32
C PHE A 252 5.10 16.70 14.39
N PHE A 253 5.10 16.05 13.23
CA PHE A 253 4.90 14.62 13.08
C PHE A 253 6.14 13.99 12.44
N LEU A 254 6.82 13.12 13.19
CA LEU A 254 7.95 12.33 12.72
C LEU A 254 7.54 10.87 12.58
N TYR A 255 7.59 10.35 11.34
CA TYR A 255 7.55 8.92 11.05
C TYR A 255 8.99 8.38 10.92
N LEU A 256 9.52 7.83 12.00
CA LEU A 256 10.84 7.20 12.05
C LEU A 256 10.74 5.70 11.70
N ALA A 257 10.94 5.38 10.43
CA ALA A 257 10.88 4.03 9.89
C ALA A 257 12.27 3.37 9.89
N THR A 258 12.73 2.85 11.03
CA THR A 258 14.08 2.27 11.13
C THR A 258 14.26 1.06 10.21
N THR A 259 15.49 0.78 9.78
CA THR A 259 15.84 -0.52 9.18
C THR A 259 16.04 -1.60 10.22
N ASN A 260 16.20 -1.20 11.48
CA ASN A 260 16.43 -2.14 12.55
C ASN A 260 15.12 -2.92 12.81
N ILE A 261 15.13 -4.25 12.80
CA ILE A 261 16.29 -5.16 12.70
C ILE A 261 16.34 -5.99 11.41
N HIS A 262 15.72 -5.52 10.34
CA HIS A 262 15.70 -6.22 9.06
C HIS A 262 17.11 -6.50 8.53
N HIS A 263 17.32 -7.73 8.06
CA HIS A 263 18.57 -8.16 7.44
C HIS A 263 19.00 -7.24 6.27
N PRO A 264 20.30 -7.17 5.90
CA PRO A 264 21.43 -7.73 6.63
C PRO A 264 21.60 -7.04 8.00
N PHE A 265 22.04 -7.81 8.98
CA PHE A 265 22.26 -7.35 10.35
C PHE A 265 23.63 -6.68 10.42
N THR A 266 23.67 -5.37 10.16
CA THR A 266 24.90 -4.56 10.09
C THR A 266 24.88 -3.47 11.16
N PRO A 267 24.84 -3.82 12.45
CA PRO A 267 24.86 -2.82 13.50
C PRO A 267 26.15 -2.00 13.47
N ALA A 268 26.07 -0.72 13.85
CA ALA A 268 27.26 0.10 13.97
C ALA A 268 28.31 -0.53 14.89
N LYS A 269 29.59 -0.28 14.60
CA LYS A 269 30.73 -0.97 15.24
C LYS A 269 30.66 -1.01 16.78
N ARG A 270 30.12 0.02 17.42
CA ARG A 270 29.99 0.08 18.90
C ARG A 270 28.96 -0.89 19.48
N PHE A 271 28.06 -1.45 18.67
CA PHE A 271 27.02 -2.39 19.11
C PHE A 271 27.38 -3.85 18.82
N GLN A 272 28.38 -4.10 17.99
CA GLN A 272 28.81 -5.46 17.65
C GLN A 272 29.39 -6.17 18.88
N GLY A 273 28.81 -7.32 19.23
CA GLY A 273 29.16 -8.11 20.41
C GLY A 273 28.57 -7.58 21.72
N THR A 274 27.55 -6.71 21.67
CA THR A 274 26.92 -6.17 22.89
C THR A 274 25.78 -7.03 23.40
N SER A 275 25.17 -7.87 22.55
CA SER A 275 24.09 -8.79 22.90
C SER A 275 24.56 -10.22 23.11
N GLN A 276 23.66 -11.08 23.60
CA GLN A 276 23.92 -12.51 23.79
C GLN A 276 23.43 -13.38 22.61
N CYS A 277 22.97 -12.78 21.50
CA CYS A 277 22.44 -13.51 20.35
C CYS A 277 22.96 -12.97 19.00
N GLY A 278 24.23 -12.54 19.01
CA GLY A 278 24.99 -12.15 17.83
C GLY A 278 24.49 -10.88 17.13
N LEU A 279 24.78 -10.75 15.83
CA LEU A 279 24.45 -9.55 15.07
C LEU A 279 22.95 -9.22 15.05
N TYR A 280 22.09 -10.22 15.22
CA TYR A 280 20.64 -10.03 15.37
C TYR A 280 20.33 -9.20 16.63
N GLY A 281 20.82 -9.64 17.79
CA GLY A 281 20.62 -8.93 19.06
C GLY A 281 21.37 -7.60 19.13
N ASP A 282 22.56 -7.53 18.52
CA ASP A 282 23.33 -6.29 18.45
C ASP A 282 22.56 -5.21 17.66
N PHE A 283 21.79 -5.62 16.64
CA PHE A 283 20.97 -4.70 15.88
C PHE A 283 19.70 -4.28 16.65
N ILE A 284 19.21 -5.11 17.58
CA ILE A 284 18.19 -4.73 18.58
C ILE A 284 18.76 -3.70 19.56
N HIS A 285 19.98 -3.88 20.05
CA HIS A 285 20.64 -2.89 20.92
C HIS A 285 20.84 -1.55 20.21
N GLU A 286 21.17 -1.56 18.91
CA GLU A 286 21.19 -0.32 18.12
C GLU A 286 19.80 0.31 17.99
N LEU A 287 18.74 -0.47 17.78
CA LEU A 287 17.36 0.04 17.76
C LEU A 287 16.99 0.72 19.09
N ASP A 288 17.29 0.04 20.20
CA ASP A 288 17.05 0.60 21.54
C ASP A 288 17.80 1.92 21.75
N TRP A 289 19.06 1.99 21.31
CA TRP A 289 19.81 3.24 21.36
C TRP A 289 19.19 4.33 20.48
N ILE A 290 18.71 4.02 19.26
CA ILE A 290 18.01 4.99 18.40
C ILE A 290 16.79 5.56 19.12
N VAL A 291 16.03 4.72 19.82
CA VAL A 291 14.90 5.16 20.66
C VAL A 291 15.39 6.10 21.77
N GLY A 292 16.46 5.74 22.47
CA GLY A 292 17.08 6.57 23.50
C GLY A 292 17.49 7.96 23.01
N GLU A 293 18.11 8.07 21.82
CA GLU A 293 18.50 9.37 21.23
C GLU A 293 17.29 10.26 20.94
N VAL A 294 16.20 9.68 20.46
CA VAL A 294 14.97 10.43 20.21
C VAL A 294 14.36 10.93 21.51
N LEU A 295 14.31 10.09 22.55
CA LEU A 295 13.79 10.47 23.86
C LEU A 295 14.63 11.53 24.53
N ALA A 296 15.96 11.38 24.51
CA ALA A 296 16.89 12.38 25.02
C ALA A 296 16.73 13.71 24.27
N CYS A 297 16.61 13.69 22.95
CA CYS A 297 16.36 14.89 22.15
C CYS A 297 15.05 15.60 22.54
N LEU A 298 13.97 14.85 22.77
CA LEU A 298 12.70 15.42 23.24
C LEU A 298 12.84 16.04 24.63
N GLU A 299 13.55 15.41 25.55
CA GLU A 299 13.81 15.94 26.89
C GLU A 299 14.69 17.20 26.87
N GLU A 300 15.82 17.15 26.17
CA GLU A 300 16.77 18.27 26.05
C GLU A 300 16.15 19.52 25.41
N ASN A 301 15.15 19.33 24.54
CA ASN A 301 14.42 20.44 23.90
C ASN A 301 13.15 20.85 24.68
N GLY A 302 12.86 20.24 25.84
CA GLY A 302 11.67 20.56 26.64
C GLY A 302 10.34 20.13 26.00
N LEU A 303 10.36 19.12 25.12
CA LEU A 303 9.22 18.64 24.35
C LEU A 303 8.58 17.38 24.94
N SER A 304 9.26 16.70 25.87
CA SER A 304 8.89 15.37 26.38
C SER A 304 7.45 15.29 26.90
N ASP A 305 7.00 16.29 27.67
CA ASP A 305 5.67 16.28 28.29
C ASP A 305 4.53 16.44 27.28
N ASN A 306 4.77 17.14 26.17
CA ASN A 306 3.78 17.38 25.12
C ASN A 306 4.13 16.64 23.82
N THR A 307 4.64 15.42 23.93
CA THR A 307 4.91 14.56 22.78
C THR A 307 4.31 13.17 22.98
N LEU A 308 3.48 12.75 22.02
CA LEU A 308 3.01 11.38 21.87
C LEU A 308 4.07 10.56 21.13
N VAL A 309 4.71 9.62 21.84
CA VAL A 309 5.66 8.65 21.25
C VAL A 309 4.97 7.29 21.11
N ILE A 310 4.97 6.75 19.91
CA ILE A 310 4.45 5.43 19.57
C ILE A 310 5.60 4.57 19.03
N PHE A 311 5.82 3.40 19.61
CA PHE A 311 6.81 2.42 19.15
C PHE A 311 6.10 1.14 18.72
N THR A 312 6.34 0.68 17.49
CA THR A 312 5.81 -0.60 16.99
C THR A 312 6.64 -1.15 15.83
N SER A 313 6.17 -2.23 15.16
CA SER A 313 6.85 -2.84 14.01
C SER A 313 5.91 -3.13 12.84
N ASP A 314 6.47 -3.27 11.64
CA ASP A 314 5.72 -3.51 10.42
C ASP A 314 5.25 -4.95 10.23
N ASN A 315 5.89 -5.92 10.88
CA ASN A 315 5.48 -7.33 10.92
C ASN A 315 6.28 -8.07 11.99
N GLY A 316 5.87 -9.30 12.30
CA GLY A 316 6.60 -10.15 13.25
C GLY A 316 7.98 -10.58 12.77
N GLY A 317 8.73 -11.24 13.65
CA GLY A 317 10.12 -11.62 13.45
C GLY A 317 10.30 -12.64 12.32
N MET A 318 11.32 -12.42 11.48
CA MET A 318 11.63 -13.31 10.36
C MET A 318 12.59 -14.44 10.81
N PHE A 319 12.28 -15.70 10.51
CA PHE A 319 13.16 -16.83 10.84
C PHE A 319 14.21 -17.12 9.77
N ASN A 320 14.86 -16.06 9.29
CA ASN A 320 15.97 -16.14 8.32
C ASN A 320 17.26 -16.64 9.01
N ARG A 321 18.40 -16.60 8.31
CA ARG A 321 19.68 -17.07 8.88
C ARG A 321 20.08 -16.39 10.18
N GLY A 322 19.86 -15.08 10.32
CA GLY A 322 20.20 -14.36 11.55
C GLY A 322 19.22 -14.69 12.68
N GLY A 323 17.91 -14.73 12.41
CA GLY A 323 16.92 -15.17 13.39
C GLY A 323 17.14 -16.61 13.87
N GLN A 324 17.52 -17.51 12.96
CA GLN A 324 17.92 -18.88 13.30
C GLN A 324 19.19 -18.95 14.15
N ALA A 325 20.18 -18.07 13.89
CA ALA A 325 21.38 -17.98 14.72
C ALA A 325 21.03 -17.50 16.13
N ALA A 326 20.26 -16.41 16.24
CA ALA A 326 19.79 -15.89 17.53
C ALA A 326 18.98 -16.94 18.31
N PHE A 327 18.14 -17.71 17.63
CA PHE A 327 17.36 -18.78 18.25
C PHE A 327 18.23 -19.88 18.87
N LYS A 328 19.32 -20.26 18.19
CA LYS A 328 20.30 -21.23 18.71
C LYS A 328 21.00 -20.71 19.97
N ASP A 329 21.20 -19.40 20.06
CA ASP A 329 21.74 -18.74 21.26
C ASP A 329 20.69 -18.57 22.39
N GLY A 330 19.48 -19.07 22.16
CA GLY A 330 18.39 -19.08 23.15
C GLY A 330 17.42 -17.90 23.02
N HIS A 331 17.56 -17.05 22.00
CA HIS A 331 16.63 -15.96 21.76
C HIS A 331 15.28 -16.48 21.23
N ARG A 332 14.19 -15.76 21.51
CA ARG A 332 12.82 -16.14 21.11
C ARG A 332 12.12 -14.95 20.49
N GLN A 333 12.47 -14.67 19.24
CA GLN A 333 12.05 -13.46 18.51
C GLN A 333 10.54 -13.19 18.50
N ASN A 334 9.70 -14.22 18.48
CA ASN A 334 8.23 -14.09 18.53
C ASN A 334 7.64 -14.59 19.86
N GLY A 335 8.47 -14.80 20.89
CA GLY A 335 8.07 -15.50 22.11
C GLY A 335 7.58 -16.91 21.79
N ASP A 336 6.43 -17.27 22.37
CA ASP A 336 5.76 -18.57 22.16
C ASP A 336 4.73 -18.55 21.02
N LEU A 337 4.55 -17.40 20.34
CA LEU A 337 3.56 -17.25 19.29
C LEU A 337 3.89 -18.13 18.08
N LEU A 338 2.87 -18.72 17.49
CA LEU A 338 3.04 -19.56 16.31
C LEU A 338 3.44 -18.72 15.09
N GLY A 339 4.49 -19.15 14.39
CA GLY A 339 4.85 -18.63 13.08
C GLY A 339 5.74 -17.38 13.08
N PHE A 340 5.92 -16.84 11.88
CA PHE A 340 6.95 -15.85 11.55
C PHE A 340 6.46 -14.93 10.43
N LYS A 341 7.23 -13.87 10.14
CA LYS A 341 7.06 -12.99 8.97
C LYS A 341 6.61 -13.76 7.72
N PHE A 342 5.80 -13.11 6.90
CA PHE A 342 5.07 -13.60 5.71
C PHE A 342 3.85 -14.47 6.02
N GLY A 343 3.77 -15.13 7.17
CA GLY A 343 2.66 -16.00 7.56
C GLY A 343 1.57 -15.30 8.38
N VAL A 344 0.36 -15.84 8.36
CA VAL A 344 -0.83 -15.31 9.07
C VAL A 344 -1.03 -15.87 10.47
N TRP A 345 -0.12 -16.72 10.94
CA TRP A 345 -0.10 -17.11 12.34
C TRP A 345 0.41 -15.94 13.20
N GLU A 346 0.08 -15.94 14.48
CA GLU A 346 0.21 -14.79 15.37
C GLU A 346 1.62 -14.18 15.38
N GLY A 347 2.67 -15.01 15.36
CA GLY A 347 4.07 -14.55 15.32
C GLY A 347 4.48 -13.87 13.99
N GLY A 348 3.62 -13.86 12.98
CA GLY A 348 3.85 -13.14 11.72
C GLY A 348 3.38 -11.70 11.72
N HIS A 349 2.43 -11.34 12.59
CA HIS A 349 1.77 -10.02 12.55
C HIS A 349 1.44 -9.43 13.91
N ARG A 350 1.42 -10.20 15.01
CA ARG A 350 1.38 -9.62 16.37
C ARG A 350 2.74 -9.00 16.64
N VAL A 351 2.76 -7.72 16.99
CA VAL A 351 3.96 -6.89 17.11
C VAL A 351 3.95 -6.15 18.45
N PRO A 352 5.11 -5.74 18.98
CA PRO A 352 5.11 -4.85 20.13
C PRO A 352 4.42 -3.53 19.76
N LEU A 353 3.67 -2.96 20.69
CA LEU A 353 3.13 -1.61 20.59
C LEU A 353 3.20 -0.96 21.96
N ILE A 354 3.92 0.16 22.02
CA ILE A 354 4.11 0.94 23.24
C ILE A 354 3.75 2.39 22.93
N VAL A 355 2.99 3.02 23.82
CA VAL A 355 2.57 4.41 23.69
C VAL A 355 2.93 5.18 24.96
N ARG A 356 3.67 6.29 24.82
CA ARG A 356 4.03 7.19 25.91
C ARG A 356 3.57 8.60 25.57
N TRP A 357 2.84 9.22 26.50
CA TRP A 357 2.51 10.64 26.47
C TRP A 357 2.30 11.11 27.91
N PRO A 358 3.31 11.75 28.53
CA PRO A 358 3.23 12.15 29.93
C PRO A 358 1.99 13.01 30.22
N GLY A 359 1.34 12.77 31.35
CA GLY A 359 0.10 13.47 31.75
C GLY A 359 -1.18 13.00 31.04
N MET A 360 -1.08 12.40 29.85
CA MET A 360 -2.22 11.93 29.06
C MET A 360 -2.39 10.42 29.06
N VAL A 361 -1.28 9.67 29.02
CA VAL A 361 -1.26 8.20 29.11
C VAL A 361 -0.84 7.82 30.52
N LYS A 362 -1.63 6.97 31.18
CA LYS A 362 -1.29 6.45 32.50
C LYS A 362 -0.07 5.51 32.41
N ALA A 363 1.03 5.93 33.03
CA ALA A 363 2.30 5.20 33.06
C ALA A 363 2.18 3.80 33.69
N GLY A 364 3.01 2.88 33.22
CA GLY A 364 3.15 1.51 33.73
C GLY A 364 1.93 0.63 33.48
N THR A 365 1.05 0.99 32.55
CA THR A 365 -0.18 0.24 32.27
C THR A 365 -0.03 -0.75 31.12
N THR A 366 -0.90 -1.76 31.11
CA THR A 366 -1.00 -2.73 30.00
C THR A 366 -2.42 -2.73 29.47
N SER A 367 -2.59 -2.84 28.15
CA SER A 367 -3.90 -2.93 27.49
C SER A 367 -3.94 -4.11 26.52
N ASN A 368 -5.09 -4.80 26.51
CA ASN A 368 -5.40 -5.89 25.57
C ASN A 368 -6.42 -5.46 24.50
N GLN A 369 -6.53 -4.16 24.23
CA GLN A 369 -7.34 -3.66 23.13
C GLN A 369 -6.78 -4.18 21.80
N LEU A 370 -7.67 -4.70 20.95
CA LEU A 370 -7.36 -5.17 19.60
C LEU A 370 -7.06 -3.97 18.70
N ILE A 371 -5.79 -3.83 18.32
CA ILE A 371 -5.31 -2.69 17.53
C ILE A 371 -4.58 -3.19 16.28
N GLY A 372 -4.91 -2.61 15.13
CA GLY A 372 -4.15 -2.77 13.89
C GLY A 372 -3.36 -1.51 13.57
N ASN A 373 -2.18 -1.62 12.94
CA ASN A 373 -1.47 -0.44 12.44
C ASN A 373 -2.29 0.35 11.38
N VAL A 374 -3.29 -0.28 10.77
CA VAL A 374 -4.30 0.37 9.91
C VAL A 374 -5.13 1.41 10.66
N ASP A 375 -5.21 1.36 11.98
CA ASP A 375 -6.02 2.27 12.82
C ASP A 375 -5.37 3.65 13.03
N MET A 376 -4.12 3.84 12.60
CA MET A 376 -3.39 5.08 12.87
C MET A 376 -3.97 6.31 12.14
N LEU A 377 -4.52 6.15 10.93
CA LEU A 377 -5.12 7.28 10.20
C LEU A 377 -6.30 7.90 10.95
N ALA A 378 -7.28 7.10 11.37
CA ALA A 378 -8.44 7.59 12.13
C ALA A 378 -8.05 8.07 13.52
N THR A 379 -7.04 7.45 14.14
CA THR A 379 -6.51 7.85 15.45
C THR A 379 -5.84 9.22 15.39
N PHE A 380 -5.01 9.48 14.38
CA PHE A 380 -4.36 10.77 14.19
C PHE A 380 -5.32 11.86 13.70
N ALA A 381 -6.32 11.50 12.90
CA ALA A 381 -7.40 12.43 12.55
C ALA A 381 -8.16 12.86 13.82
N ALA A 382 -8.50 11.93 14.70
CA ALA A 382 -9.14 12.25 15.98
C ALA A 382 -8.23 13.10 16.88
N LEU A 383 -6.94 12.77 16.98
CA LEU A 383 -5.94 13.53 17.74
C LEU A 383 -5.87 15.00 17.29
N THR A 384 -5.99 15.24 15.98
CA THR A 384 -5.92 16.57 15.38
C THR A 384 -7.29 17.24 15.18
N GLY A 385 -8.36 16.65 15.71
CA GLY A 385 -9.73 17.20 15.63
C GLY A 385 -10.37 17.11 14.23
N GLN A 386 -9.80 16.34 13.32
CA GLN A 386 -10.25 16.19 11.94
C GLN A 386 -11.28 15.07 11.76
N LYS A 387 -12.15 15.25 10.78
CA LYS A 387 -13.08 14.22 10.29
C LYS A 387 -12.58 13.71 8.95
N LEU A 388 -12.36 12.41 8.84
CA LEU A 388 -11.99 11.78 7.58
C LEU A 388 -13.18 11.76 6.61
N ASP A 389 -12.88 11.93 5.32
CA ASP A 389 -13.88 11.86 4.26
C ASP A 389 -14.44 10.44 4.13
N LYS A 390 -15.78 10.33 4.15
CA LYS A 390 -16.49 9.06 4.00
C LYS A 390 -16.46 8.53 2.57
N ALA A 391 -16.08 9.35 1.58
CA ALA A 391 -15.95 8.92 0.19
C ALA A 391 -14.75 7.98 -0.02
N GLN A 392 -13.73 8.06 0.83
CA GLN A 392 -12.59 7.14 0.78
C GLN A 392 -12.93 5.83 1.51
N PRO A 393 -12.61 4.65 0.94
CA PRO A 393 -12.76 3.37 1.60
C PRO A 393 -11.71 3.19 2.71
N ILE A 394 -12.00 3.76 3.88
CA ILE A 394 -11.13 3.75 5.06
C ILE A 394 -11.55 2.60 5.99
N ASP A 395 -10.60 1.71 6.31
CA ASP A 395 -10.81 0.59 7.25
C ASP A 395 -10.30 0.91 8.68
N SER A 396 -9.72 2.09 8.85
CA SER A 396 -9.12 2.64 10.06
C SER A 396 -10.17 2.96 11.12
N VAL A 397 -9.96 2.47 12.35
CA VAL A 397 -10.79 2.78 13.52
C VAL A 397 -10.03 3.74 14.45
N ASN A 398 -10.71 4.74 15.00
CA ASN A 398 -10.09 5.62 16.00
C ASN A 398 -9.85 4.85 17.30
N VAL A 399 -8.58 4.56 17.61
CA VAL A 399 -8.16 3.90 18.86
C VAL A 399 -7.48 4.85 19.85
N LEU A 400 -7.58 6.18 19.66
CA LEU A 400 -7.07 7.17 20.61
C LEU A 400 -7.56 6.91 22.06
N PRO A 401 -8.83 6.54 22.30
CA PRO A 401 -9.28 6.20 23.66
C PRO A 401 -8.53 5.00 24.28
N ALA A 402 -8.04 4.05 23.47
CA ALA A 402 -7.23 2.96 23.98
C ALA A 402 -5.82 3.42 24.39
N PHE A 403 -5.36 4.58 23.91
CA PHE A 403 -4.09 5.17 24.30
C PHE A 403 -4.24 5.95 25.62
N ILE A 404 -5.20 6.89 25.67
CA ILE A 404 -5.30 7.88 26.76
C ILE A 404 -6.26 7.48 27.89
N ASP A 405 -7.31 6.69 27.61
CA ASP A 405 -8.28 6.23 28.62
C ASP A 405 -7.99 4.78 29.03
N GLU A 406 -8.92 4.06 29.66
CA GLU A 406 -8.81 2.61 29.92
C GLU A 406 -10.16 1.93 29.58
N PRO A 407 -10.55 1.89 28.29
CA PRO A 407 -11.88 1.39 27.92
C PRO A 407 -12.02 -0.10 28.26
N GLU A 408 -13.09 -0.45 28.97
CA GLU A 408 -13.40 -1.85 29.33
C GLU A 408 -13.78 -2.70 28.10
N LYS A 409 -14.43 -2.07 27.12
CA LYS A 409 -14.88 -2.76 25.89
C LYS A 409 -13.87 -2.57 24.77
N GLN A 410 -13.77 -3.58 23.91
CA GLN A 410 -12.98 -3.51 22.69
C GLN A 410 -13.52 -2.38 21.79
N ILE A 411 -12.65 -1.46 21.38
CA ILE A 411 -13.01 -0.37 20.46
C ILE A 411 -13.32 -0.93 19.07
N ARG A 412 -12.46 -1.84 18.60
CA ARG A 412 -12.57 -2.48 17.29
C ARG A 412 -13.35 -3.78 17.40
N ASP A 413 -14.30 -4.00 16.47
CA ASP A 413 -15.07 -5.25 16.42
C ASP A 413 -14.25 -6.43 15.86
N HIS A 414 -13.56 -6.24 14.73
CA HIS A 414 -12.79 -7.29 14.07
C HIS A 414 -11.61 -6.70 13.27
N LEU A 415 -10.54 -7.45 13.03
CA LEU A 415 -9.35 -7.05 12.26
C LEU A 415 -9.10 -8.03 11.09
N LEU A 416 -8.79 -7.51 9.90
CA LEU A 416 -8.24 -8.33 8.81
C LEU A 416 -6.72 -8.43 8.85
N LEU A 417 -6.24 -9.59 8.44
CA LEU A 417 -4.83 -9.94 8.38
C LEU A 417 -4.48 -10.46 6.99
N ALA A 418 -3.64 -9.71 6.28
CA ALA A 418 -3.22 -9.98 4.91
C ALA A 418 -1.79 -10.56 4.89
N PRO A 419 -1.61 -11.89 4.85
CA PRO A 419 -0.28 -12.50 4.75
C PRO A 419 0.25 -12.44 3.31
N HIS A 420 1.38 -13.09 3.05
CA HIS A 420 2.00 -13.06 1.73
C HIS A 420 1.13 -13.62 0.59
N LYS A 421 0.29 -14.62 0.89
CA LYS A 421 -0.64 -15.23 -0.07
C LYS A 421 -2.06 -14.77 0.19
N GLY A 422 -2.69 -14.13 -0.79
CA GLY A 422 -4.08 -13.69 -0.67
C GLY A 422 -5.12 -14.79 -0.44
N THR A 423 -4.78 -16.06 -0.70
CA THR A 423 -5.63 -17.20 -0.32
C THR A 423 -5.77 -17.39 1.20
N HIS A 424 -4.90 -16.76 1.99
CA HIS A 424 -4.89 -16.81 3.46
C HIS A 424 -5.30 -15.47 4.09
N LEU A 425 -5.98 -14.59 3.35
CA LEU A 425 -6.62 -13.41 3.95
C LEU A 425 -7.52 -13.90 5.09
N SER A 426 -7.26 -13.44 6.30
CA SER A 426 -7.84 -13.98 7.52
C SER A 426 -8.52 -12.87 8.32
N ILE A 427 -9.42 -13.27 9.21
CA ILE A 427 -10.17 -12.33 10.04
C ILE A 427 -10.11 -12.75 11.50
N ARG A 428 -9.89 -11.76 12.36
CA ARG A 428 -10.00 -11.88 13.81
C ARG A 428 -11.21 -11.09 14.29
N ARG A 429 -12.10 -11.69 15.07
CA ARG A 429 -13.25 -11.01 15.69
C ARG A 429 -13.45 -11.50 17.11
N GLY A 430 -13.35 -10.59 18.08
CA GLY A 430 -13.26 -10.95 19.50
C GLY A 430 -12.12 -11.95 19.74
N LYS A 431 -12.43 -13.06 20.42
CA LYS A 431 -11.48 -14.13 20.68
C LYS A 431 -11.16 -15.01 19.47
N TRP A 432 -11.98 -14.97 18.41
CA TRP A 432 -11.86 -15.90 17.30
C TRP A 432 -10.92 -15.41 16.20
N MET A 433 -10.01 -16.28 15.77
CA MET A 433 -9.17 -16.08 14.59
C MET A 433 -9.47 -17.15 13.54
N TYR A 434 -9.96 -16.72 12.37
CA TYR A 434 -10.32 -17.61 11.26
C TYR A 434 -9.38 -17.44 10.07
N ILE A 435 -8.76 -18.55 9.65
CA ILE A 435 -7.86 -18.64 8.50
C ILE A 435 -8.50 -19.57 7.47
N PRO A 436 -8.88 -19.10 6.26
CA PRO A 436 -9.68 -19.88 5.30
C PRO A 436 -8.88 -20.94 4.52
N ALA A 437 -7.72 -21.36 5.03
CA ALA A 437 -6.81 -22.29 4.38
C ALA A 437 -5.94 -23.02 5.41
N ARG A 438 -5.29 -24.12 5.00
CA ARG A 438 -4.29 -24.84 5.79
C ARG A 438 -2.92 -24.14 5.74
N GLY A 439 -2.24 -24.10 6.87
CA GLY A 439 -0.91 -23.49 7.00
C GLY A 439 -0.94 -21.96 7.13
N SER A 440 0.24 -21.35 7.10
CA SER A 440 0.38 -19.92 7.40
C SER A 440 0.18 -18.98 6.21
N GLY A 441 0.22 -19.49 4.97
CA GLY A 441 0.20 -18.63 3.78
C GLY A 441 1.49 -17.83 3.52
N GLY A 442 2.52 -18.03 4.34
CA GLY A 442 3.82 -17.38 4.18
C GLY A 442 4.84 -18.20 3.39
N PHE A 443 6.11 -17.98 3.72
CA PHE A 443 7.21 -18.81 3.23
C PHE A 443 7.09 -20.27 3.71
N GLY A 444 7.77 -21.16 2.99
CA GLY A 444 7.75 -22.61 3.24
C GLY A 444 9.08 -23.28 2.94
N GLY A 445 10.19 -22.55 3.15
CA GLY A 445 11.53 -23.15 3.10
C GLY A 445 11.61 -24.31 4.08
N LYS A 446 12.24 -25.41 3.65
CA LYS A 446 12.18 -26.70 4.37
C LYS A 446 13.46 -27.03 5.11
N LYS A 447 14.57 -26.33 4.84
CA LYS A 447 15.88 -26.67 5.39
C LYS A 447 16.35 -25.57 6.34
N PRO A 448 16.77 -25.90 7.58
CA PRO A 448 17.52 -24.97 8.40
C PRO A 448 18.71 -24.40 7.61
N GLY A 449 18.92 -23.09 7.70
CA GLY A 449 19.88 -22.34 6.91
C GLY A 449 19.28 -21.68 5.65
N ASP A 450 18.08 -22.06 5.21
CA ASP A 450 17.38 -21.34 4.14
C ASP A 450 16.96 -19.95 4.61
N HIS A 451 17.07 -18.96 3.73
CA HIS A 451 16.59 -17.60 4.02
C HIS A 451 15.06 -17.56 4.20
N THR A 452 14.34 -18.46 3.52
CA THR A 452 12.88 -18.56 3.53
C THR A 452 12.36 -19.64 4.48
N PHE A 453 13.17 -20.10 5.44
CA PHE A 453 12.78 -21.13 6.40
C PHE A 453 11.61 -20.64 7.27
N ALA A 454 10.45 -21.30 7.15
CA ALA A 454 9.20 -20.88 7.78
C ALA A 454 8.15 -22.01 7.69
N GLY A 455 6.93 -21.74 8.15
CA GLY A 455 5.80 -22.66 8.04
C GLY A 455 5.93 -23.86 9.00
N PRO A 456 5.26 -25.00 8.69
CA PRO A 456 5.18 -26.13 9.62
C PRO A 456 6.53 -26.71 10.06
N VAL A 457 7.51 -26.75 9.14
CA VAL A 457 8.85 -27.25 9.45
C VAL A 457 9.55 -26.33 10.46
N ALA A 458 9.48 -25.01 10.26
CA ALA A 458 10.07 -24.07 11.20
C ALA A 458 9.33 -24.05 12.55
N ALA A 459 8.00 -24.15 12.54
CA ALA A 459 7.19 -24.26 13.76
C ALA A 459 7.61 -25.48 14.61
N THR A 460 7.75 -26.65 13.98
CA THR A 460 8.25 -27.86 14.67
C THR A 460 9.69 -27.68 15.14
N TYR A 461 10.54 -27.05 14.31
CA TYR A 461 11.95 -26.80 14.66
C TYR A 461 12.12 -25.94 15.92
N VAL A 462 11.26 -24.93 16.11
CA VAL A 462 11.30 -24.08 17.30
C VAL A 462 10.53 -24.66 18.49
N GLY A 463 9.92 -25.84 18.34
CA GLY A 463 9.17 -26.51 19.40
C GLY A 463 7.73 -26.02 19.57
N SER A 464 7.18 -25.27 18.60
CA SER A 464 5.77 -24.90 18.64
C SER A 464 4.88 -26.13 18.48
N ILE A 465 3.82 -26.20 19.29
CA ILE A 465 2.79 -27.24 19.21
C ILE A 465 1.60 -26.68 18.41
N ASN A 466 1.07 -27.46 17.48
CA ASN A 466 -0.14 -27.13 16.73
C ASN A 466 -0.85 -28.42 16.30
N SER A 467 -2.17 -28.50 16.53
CA SER A 467 -2.98 -29.69 16.26
C SER A 467 -2.97 -30.15 14.80
N ASP A 468 -2.72 -29.25 13.85
CA ASP A 468 -2.73 -29.53 12.41
C ASP A 468 -1.35 -29.96 11.88
N ILE A 469 -0.32 -29.93 12.73
CA ILE A 469 1.07 -30.19 12.34
C ILE A 469 1.57 -31.48 13.01
N GLU A 470 2.23 -32.33 12.22
CA GLU A 470 2.95 -33.52 12.69
C GLU A 470 4.24 -33.63 11.89
N ASP A 471 5.37 -33.82 12.58
CA ASP A 471 6.71 -33.97 11.99
C ASP A 471 7.05 -32.88 10.95
N GLY A 472 6.70 -31.63 11.24
CA GLY A 472 6.95 -30.49 10.34
C GLY A 472 6.10 -30.49 9.06
N GLN A 473 5.04 -31.29 8.99
CA GLN A 473 4.07 -31.32 7.89
C GLN A 473 2.66 -31.04 8.39
N ILE A 474 1.82 -30.51 7.50
CA ILE A 474 0.38 -30.42 7.78
C ILE A 474 -0.20 -31.83 7.68
N LYS A 475 -0.92 -32.26 8.71
CA LYS A 475 -1.57 -33.59 8.76
C LYS A 475 -2.54 -33.74 7.59
N LYS A 476 -2.71 -34.98 7.10
CA LYS A 476 -3.60 -35.26 5.96
C LYS A 476 -5.07 -34.97 6.29
N ASP A 477 -5.46 -35.27 7.52
CA ASP A 477 -6.77 -35.12 8.13
C ASP A 477 -7.00 -33.76 8.81
N ALA A 478 -6.00 -32.88 8.84
CA ALA A 478 -6.17 -31.50 9.32
C ALA A 478 -7.38 -30.83 8.63
N PRO A 479 -8.18 -30.00 9.30
CA PRO A 479 -9.32 -29.35 8.66
C PRO A 479 -8.91 -28.49 7.43
N PRO A 480 -9.82 -28.18 6.50
CA PRO A 480 -9.49 -27.40 5.30
C PRO A 480 -9.20 -25.91 5.58
N ALA A 481 -9.59 -25.43 6.76
CA ALA A 481 -9.41 -24.08 7.28
C ALA A 481 -9.07 -24.16 8.77
N GLN A 482 -8.67 -23.06 9.39
CA GLN A 482 -8.30 -23.02 10.81
C GLN A 482 -9.22 -22.05 11.57
N LEU A 483 -9.56 -22.41 12.79
CA LEU A 483 -10.23 -21.53 13.76
C LEU A 483 -9.51 -21.69 15.11
N TYR A 484 -9.13 -20.57 15.72
CA TYR A 484 -8.48 -20.55 17.04
C TYR A 484 -9.22 -19.62 18.01
N ASP A 485 -9.31 -20.03 19.27
CA ASP A 485 -9.75 -19.20 20.39
C ASP A 485 -8.53 -18.53 21.04
N LEU A 486 -8.21 -17.30 20.63
CA LEU A 486 -7.04 -16.57 21.08
C LEU A 486 -7.13 -16.07 22.53
N GLU A 487 -8.30 -16.12 23.16
CA GLU A 487 -8.43 -15.79 24.59
C GLU A 487 -7.87 -16.91 25.46
N SER A 488 -8.13 -18.17 25.09
CA SER A 488 -7.58 -19.34 25.78
C SER A 488 -6.27 -19.88 25.18
N ASP A 489 -6.01 -19.60 23.90
CA ASP A 489 -4.95 -20.21 23.09
C ASP A 489 -4.31 -19.21 22.12
N VAL A 490 -3.64 -18.19 22.66
CA VAL A 490 -2.92 -17.18 21.87
C VAL A 490 -1.81 -17.78 21.00
N ASN A 491 -1.28 -18.94 21.40
CA ASN A 491 -0.22 -19.66 20.70
C ASN A 491 -0.75 -20.54 19.56
N GLN A 492 -2.07 -20.57 19.33
CA GLN A 492 -2.71 -21.32 18.24
C GLN A 492 -2.32 -22.81 18.26
N THR A 493 -2.33 -23.42 19.45
CA THR A 493 -1.97 -24.81 19.66
C THR A 493 -3.06 -25.79 19.20
N HIS A 494 -4.33 -25.41 19.21
CA HIS A 494 -5.44 -26.30 18.87
C HIS A 494 -6.45 -25.66 17.90
N ASN A 495 -6.55 -26.21 16.69
CA ASN A 495 -7.50 -25.82 15.67
C ASN A 495 -8.90 -26.40 15.98
N VAL A 496 -9.80 -25.54 16.45
CA VAL A 496 -11.17 -25.90 16.83
C VAL A 496 -12.18 -25.76 15.68
N HIS A 497 -11.72 -25.69 14.42
CA HIS A 497 -12.58 -25.51 13.24
C HIS A 497 -13.77 -26.48 13.19
N ASN A 498 -13.56 -27.76 13.50
CA ASN A 498 -14.62 -28.77 13.44
C ASN A 498 -15.58 -28.72 14.65
N GLU A 499 -15.17 -28.07 15.75
CA GLU A 499 -15.93 -27.98 16.99
C GLU A 499 -16.94 -26.81 16.94
N TYR A 500 -16.65 -25.76 16.18
CA TYR A 500 -17.47 -24.53 16.11
C TYR A 500 -17.90 -24.17 14.67
N PRO A 501 -18.67 -25.03 13.97
CA PRO A 501 -19.05 -24.80 12.58
C PRO A 501 -19.87 -23.51 12.36
N GLU A 502 -20.68 -23.11 13.35
CA GLU A 502 -21.46 -21.87 13.29
C GLU A 502 -20.56 -20.62 13.29
N VAL A 503 -19.54 -20.60 14.16
CA VAL A 503 -18.54 -19.52 14.23
C VAL A 503 -17.75 -19.46 12.93
N VAL A 504 -17.31 -20.61 12.41
CA VAL A 504 -16.63 -20.69 11.10
C VAL A 504 -17.49 -20.05 10.02
N GLN A 505 -18.78 -20.39 9.95
CA GLN A 505 -19.67 -19.86 8.93
C GLN A 505 -19.87 -18.35 9.08
N GLN A 506 -20.01 -17.84 10.31
CA GLN A 506 -20.12 -16.40 10.57
C GLN A 506 -18.87 -15.63 10.11
N LEU A 507 -17.69 -16.07 10.52
CA LEU A 507 -16.42 -15.40 10.17
C LEU A 507 -16.09 -15.53 8.69
N LYS A 508 -16.43 -16.67 8.08
CA LYS A 508 -16.30 -16.87 6.64
C LYS A 508 -17.20 -15.92 5.85
N SER A 509 -18.44 -15.71 6.30
CA SER A 509 -19.35 -14.72 5.70
C SER A 509 -18.80 -13.31 5.84
N LEU A 510 -18.37 -12.91 7.05
CA LEU A 510 -17.80 -11.58 7.28
C LEU A 510 -16.55 -11.34 6.41
N LEU A 511 -15.66 -12.34 6.31
CA LEU A 511 -14.47 -12.25 5.45
C LEU A 511 -14.82 -12.11 3.96
N ALA A 512 -15.98 -12.58 3.52
CA ALA A 512 -16.40 -12.46 2.12
C ALA A 512 -16.65 -11.01 1.69
N ASP A 513 -17.03 -10.13 2.61
CA ASP A 513 -17.29 -8.70 2.35
C ASP A 513 -16.01 -7.93 1.97
N TYR A 514 -14.85 -8.50 2.30
CA TYR A 514 -13.54 -7.91 2.04
C TYR A 514 -12.80 -8.53 0.86
N LYS A 515 -13.29 -9.67 0.35
CA LYS A 515 -12.71 -10.24 -0.86
C LYS A 515 -12.96 -9.26 -2.01
N PRO A 516 -12.00 -9.08 -2.92
CA PRO A 516 -12.24 -8.33 -4.14
C PRO A 516 -13.53 -8.88 -4.78
N LYS A 517 -14.52 -8.03 -5.03
CA LYS A 517 -15.76 -8.46 -5.67
C LYS A 517 -15.38 -9.16 -6.98
N SER A 518 -15.49 -10.48 -7.01
CA SER A 518 -15.52 -11.18 -8.29
C SER A 518 -16.84 -10.76 -8.94
N ASN A 519 -16.83 -10.44 -10.22
CA ASN A 519 -18.04 -10.19 -11.01
C ASN A 519 -18.86 -11.49 -11.20
N SER A 520 -19.12 -12.23 -10.11
CA SER A 520 -19.72 -13.56 -10.11
C SER A 520 -20.74 -13.69 -8.98
N ALA A 521 -21.78 -12.88 -9.03
CA ALA A 521 -23.09 -13.13 -8.46
C ALA A 521 -24.01 -12.21 -9.27
N GLU A 522 -24.70 -12.68 -10.31
CA GLU A 522 -25.84 -13.59 -10.26
C GLU A 522 -25.77 -14.66 -11.37
N ARG A 523 -25.79 -15.96 -11.03
CA ARG A 523 -26.22 -17.00 -11.96
C ARG A 523 -27.09 -18.03 -11.23
N ASP A 524 -28.32 -18.10 -11.72
CA ASP A 524 -29.41 -19.01 -11.38
C ASP A 524 -28.97 -20.51 -11.34
N PRO A 525 -29.40 -21.33 -10.35
CA PRO A 525 -28.90 -22.69 -10.14
C PRO A 525 -29.34 -23.74 -11.17
N SER A 526 -30.02 -23.36 -12.25
CA SER A 526 -30.68 -24.29 -13.17
C SER A 526 -29.78 -24.95 -14.24
N LYS A 527 -28.48 -24.65 -14.30
CA LYS A 527 -27.59 -25.21 -15.33
C LYS A 527 -26.35 -25.90 -14.76
N ARG A 528 -26.49 -27.19 -14.44
CA ARG A 528 -25.36 -28.13 -14.32
C ARG A 528 -24.72 -28.33 -15.70
N SER A 529 -23.41 -28.15 -15.81
CA SER A 529 -22.59 -28.85 -16.80
C SER A 529 -21.11 -28.87 -16.40
N GLU A 530 -20.39 -29.84 -16.95
CA GLU A 530 -19.19 -30.49 -16.43
C GLU A 530 -17.87 -29.76 -16.67
N LYS A 531 -16.86 -30.25 -15.90
CA LYS A 531 -15.39 -30.20 -16.05
C LYS A 531 -14.72 -28.99 -16.75
N LYS A 532 -13.87 -28.35 -15.96
CA LYS A 532 -13.01 -27.18 -16.25
C LYS A 532 -11.91 -27.44 -17.30
N THR A 533 -11.71 -26.44 -18.16
CA THR A 533 -10.42 -26.03 -18.75
C THR A 533 -10.25 -24.50 -18.59
N PRO A 534 -9.02 -23.95 -18.59
CA PRO A 534 -8.69 -22.68 -17.90
C PRO A 534 -8.84 -21.38 -18.74
N ARG A 535 -9.18 -20.29 -18.02
CA ARG A 535 -9.03 -18.83 -18.25
C ARG A 535 -8.86 -18.32 -19.71
N SER A 536 -9.81 -17.52 -20.21
CA SER A 536 -9.64 -16.69 -21.41
C SER A 536 -9.36 -15.22 -21.10
N GLN A 537 -8.23 -14.71 -21.58
CA GLN A 537 -8.08 -13.31 -22.04
C GLN A 537 -9.13 -13.05 -23.14
N GLY A 538 -9.61 -11.81 -23.31
CA GLY A 538 -10.49 -11.45 -24.41
C GLY A 538 -9.88 -11.90 -25.74
N LYS A 539 -10.66 -12.60 -26.59
CA LYS A 539 -10.13 -13.13 -27.84
C LYS A 539 -9.93 -11.97 -28.81
N PRO A 540 -8.74 -11.81 -29.43
CA PRO A 540 -8.54 -10.89 -30.55
C PRO A 540 -9.61 -11.11 -31.63
N ALA A 541 -10.15 -10.03 -32.20
CA ALA A 541 -11.06 -10.15 -33.33
C ALA A 541 -10.34 -10.86 -34.49
N LYS A 542 -11.05 -11.72 -35.24
CA LYS A 542 -10.47 -12.31 -36.46
C LYS A 542 -10.37 -11.22 -37.53
N LYS A 543 -9.22 -11.16 -38.21
CA LYS A 543 -9.08 -10.35 -39.43
C LYS A 543 -10.05 -10.87 -40.49
N THR A 544 -10.89 -10.00 -41.01
CA THR A 544 -11.83 -10.27 -42.10
C THR A 544 -11.68 -9.18 -43.17
N GLU A 545 -11.80 -9.54 -44.44
CA GLU A 545 -11.90 -8.54 -45.51
C GLU A 545 -13.14 -7.66 -45.29
N ALA A 546 -13.10 -6.42 -45.78
CA ALA A 546 -14.30 -5.58 -45.81
C ALA A 546 -15.38 -6.35 -46.60
N THR A 547 -16.43 -6.77 -45.91
CA THR A 547 -17.52 -7.56 -46.49
C THR A 547 -18.76 -6.67 -46.54
N PRO A 548 -19.66 -6.82 -47.53
CA PRO A 548 -20.90 -6.05 -47.54
C PRO A 548 -21.65 -6.23 -46.21
N ASN A 549 -21.93 -5.13 -45.52
CA ASN A 549 -22.63 -5.14 -44.25
C ASN A 549 -24.04 -5.75 -44.42
N ASN A 550 -24.38 -6.74 -43.59
CA ASN A 550 -25.71 -7.36 -43.58
C ASN A 550 -26.72 -6.60 -42.71
N ARG A 551 -26.29 -5.50 -42.08
CA ARG A 551 -27.12 -4.58 -41.28
C ARG A 551 -27.55 -3.37 -42.10
N SER A 552 -28.61 -2.70 -41.67
CA SER A 552 -29.10 -1.50 -42.35
C SER A 552 -28.21 -0.26 -42.19
N THR A 553 -27.28 -0.26 -41.22
CA THR A 553 -26.33 0.84 -40.97
C THR A 553 -24.93 0.30 -40.60
N SER A 554 -23.88 0.97 -41.11
CA SER A 554 -22.50 0.80 -40.63
C SER A 554 -21.71 2.11 -40.55
N PHE A 555 -20.72 2.12 -39.65
CA PHE A 555 -19.56 3.01 -39.69
C PHE A 555 -18.29 2.17 -39.76
N ASP A 556 -17.82 1.90 -40.98
CA ASP A 556 -16.66 1.06 -41.28
C ASP A 556 -15.40 1.85 -41.63
N PHE A 557 -15.51 3.16 -41.82
CA PHE A 557 -14.41 4.08 -42.16
C PHE A 557 -13.68 3.79 -43.48
N GLU A 558 -14.16 2.84 -44.31
CA GLU A 558 -13.47 2.37 -45.52
C GLU A 558 -13.44 3.41 -46.65
N SER A 559 -14.18 4.52 -46.52
CA SER A 559 -14.07 5.68 -47.41
C SER A 559 -12.70 6.40 -47.29
N GLY A 560 -11.95 6.12 -46.22
CA GLY A 560 -10.71 6.81 -45.88
C GLY A 560 -10.92 8.23 -45.38
N LYS A 561 -12.16 8.63 -45.09
CA LYS A 561 -12.52 9.97 -44.60
C LYS A 561 -13.34 9.89 -43.32
N LEU A 562 -13.32 10.97 -42.54
CA LEU A 562 -14.05 11.04 -41.26
C LEU A 562 -15.57 11.11 -41.47
N GLU A 563 -16.02 11.72 -42.57
CA GLU A 563 -17.45 11.91 -42.81
C GLU A 563 -18.22 10.57 -42.76
N PRO A 564 -19.34 10.50 -42.04
CA PRO A 564 -20.12 11.62 -41.50
C PRO A 564 -19.82 11.97 -40.02
N TRP A 565 -18.72 11.54 -39.43
CA TRP A 565 -18.38 11.91 -38.05
C TRP A 565 -17.82 13.34 -37.96
N LYS A 566 -17.88 13.93 -36.76
CA LYS A 566 -17.34 15.28 -36.49
C LYS A 566 -16.49 15.29 -35.22
N VAL A 567 -15.39 16.05 -35.27
CA VAL A 567 -14.68 16.48 -34.06
C VAL A 567 -15.47 17.63 -33.44
N VAL A 568 -15.89 17.48 -32.18
CA VAL A 568 -16.65 18.51 -31.45
C VAL A 568 -15.82 19.21 -30.37
N LYS A 569 -14.70 18.61 -29.97
CA LYS A 569 -13.76 19.19 -29.00
C LYS A 569 -12.35 18.72 -29.30
N GLY A 570 -11.36 19.58 -29.04
CA GLY A 570 -9.94 19.29 -29.27
C GLY A 570 -9.51 19.48 -30.71
N ASN A 571 -8.22 19.29 -30.98
CA ASN A 571 -7.65 19.40 -32.32
C ASN A 571 -6.93 18.09 -32.66
N PHE A 572 -7.50 17.31 -33.56
CA PHE A 572 -6.89 16.10 -34.08
C PHE A 572 -6.25 16.38 -35.44
N GLY A 573 -4.95 16.13 -35.57
CA GLY A 573 -4.20 16.21 -36.83
C GLY A 573 -4.45 15.03 -37.77
N HIS A 574 -4.62 13.81 -37.25
CA HIS A 574 -4.89 12.60 -38.06
C HIS A 574 -5.83 11.64 -37.34
N ILE A 575 -7.01 11.39 -37.93
CA ILE A 575 -8.12 10.64 -37.30
C ILE A 575 -8.55 9.38 -38.03
N ILE A 576 -8.08 9.19 -39.26
CA ILE A 576 -8.30 7.96 -40.03
C ILE A 576 -6.94 7.30 -40.27
N GLY A 577 -6.76 6.12 -39.68
CA GLY A 577 -5.57 5.31 -39.81
C GLY A 577 -5.73 4.24 -40.91
N SER A 578 -4.63 3.85 -41.55
CA SER A 578 -4.63 2.78 -42.57
C SER A 578 -3.58 1.69 -42.35
N ARG A 579 -2.88 1.73 -41.21
CA ARG A 579 -1.74 0.84 -40.93
C ARG A 579 -2.23 -0.60 -40.74
N SER A 580 -1.48 -1.55 -41.30
CA SER A 580 -1.77 -2.99 -41.17
C SER A 580 -1.10 -3.60 -39.93
N GLU A 581 0.08 -3.14 -39.57
CA GLU A 581 0.91 -3.73 -38.51
C GLU A 581 1.35 -2.69 -37.47
N PHE A 582 1.67 -3.16 -36.26
CA PHE A 582 2.22 -2.37 -35.17
C PHE A 582 3.68 -2.04 -35.41
N PHE A 583 4.09 -0.94 -34.81
CA PHE A 583 5.40 -0.31 -34.98
C PHE A 583 6.60 -1.10 -34.49
N ARG A 584 6.42 -2.00 -33.51
CA ARG A 584 7.54 -2.58 -32.75
C ARG A 584 7.64 -4.09 -32.80
N ASN A 585 6.61 -4.78 -33.29
CA ASN A 585 6.53 -6.24 -33.21
C ASN A 585 5.74 -6.91 -34.36
N ASN A 586 5.39 -6.15 -35.41
CA ASN A 586 4.66 -6.62 -36.60
C ASN A 586 3.33 -7.35 -36.29
N LEU A 587 2.78 -7.16 -35.07
CA LEU A 587 1.43 -7.63 -34.74
C LEU A 587 0.40 -6.78 -35.48
N GLN A 588 -0.79 -7.31 -35.73
CA GLN A 588 -1.79 -6.66 -36.59
C GLN A 588 -2.87 -5.97 -35.74
N TYR A 589 -3.43 -4.86 -36.23
CA TYR A 589 -4.54 -4.14 -35.58
C TYR A 589 -5.84 -4.94 -35.51
N ASN A 590 -5.99 -6.02 -36.30
CA ASN A 590 -7.22 -6.82 -36.40
C ASN A 590 -8.48 -6.01 -36.75
N LYS A 591 -8.31 -4.90 -37.47
CA LYS A 591 -9.36 -4.12 -38.14
C LYS A 591 -10.05 -4.90 -39.27
N GLN A 592 -11.24 -4.46 -39.67
CA GLN A 592 -11.80 -4.75 -40.98
C GLN A 592 -11.05 -3.93 -42.03
N GLY A 593 -11.01 -4.45 -43.26
CA GLY A 593 -10.62 -3.63 -44.42
C GLY A 593 -9.27 -2.90 -44.27
N THR A 594 -9.25 -1.65 -44.72
CA THR A 594 -8.05 -0.82 -44.84
C THR A 594 -8.01 0.30 -43.83
N TYR A 595 -9.13 0.91 -43.48
CA TYR A 595 -9.18 2.15 -42.71
C TYR A 595 -9.87 1.92 -41.35
N TYR A 596 -9.56 2.78 -40.39
CA TYR A 596 -10.18 2.76 -39.06
C TYR A 596 -10.06 4.14 -38.42
N LEU A 597 -10.89 4.42 -37.42
CA LEU A 597 -10.76 5.63 -36.64
C LEU A 597 -9.68 5.44 -35.57
N THR A 598 -8.81 6.43 -35.44
CA THR A 598 -7.74 6.45 -34.43
C THR A 598 -7.61 7.85 -33.85
N THR A 599 -7.35 7.96 -32.55
CA THR A 599 -6.92 9.23 -31.96
C THR A 599 -5.39 9.35 -31.88
N LEU A 600 -4.66 8.28 -32.21
CA LEU A 600 -3.20 8.26 -32.25
C LEU A 600 -2.62 9.10 -33.40
N GLU A 601 -1.60 9.89 -33.11
CA GLU A 601 -0.86 10.68 -34.10
C GLU A 601 -0.18 9.82 -35.19
N SER A 602 0.11 10.41 -36.35
CA SER A 602 0.84 9.73 -37.44
C SER A 602 2.35 9.99 -37.43
N THR A 603 2.92 10.43 -36.30
CA THR A 603 4.34 10.80 -36.15
C THR A 603 5.20 9.59 -35.72
N PRO A 604 6.51 9.57 -36.02
CA PRO A 604 7.44 8.56 -35.49
C PRO A 604 7.49 8.47 -33.95
N GLU A 605 7.08 9.53 -33.26
CA GLU A 605 6.93 9.59 -31.81
C GLU A 605 5.67 8.86 -31.34
N ALA A 606 4.57 8.92 -32.10
CA ALA A 606 3.37 8.11 -31.91
C ALA A 606 3.64 6.61 -32.07
N ASP A 607 4.62 6.25 -32.90
CA ASP A 607 5.14 4.89 -33.05
C ASP A 607 5.79 4.34 -31.75
N ARG A 608 5.97 5.20 -30.73
CA ARG A 608 6.42 4.86 -29.38
C ARG A 608 5.30 4.81 -28.33
N GLY A 609 4.04 4.99 -28.75
CA GLY A 609 2.84 5.03 -27.91
C GLY A 609 2.58 6.40 -27.29
N MET A 610 3.30 7.45 -27.67
CA MET A 610 3.04 8.79 -27.15
C MET A 610 1.98 9.47 -28.01
N ASP A 611 0.88 9.88 -27.39
CA ASP A 611 -0.16 10.66 -28.05
C ASP A 611 -0.27 12.04 -27.37
N LEU A 612 -0.31 13.10 -28.17
CA LEU A 612 -0.56 14.47 -27.69
C LEU A 612 -1.95 14.97 -28.13
N GLN A 613 -2.66 14.20 -28.95
CA GLN A 613 -4.01 14.53 -29.38
C GLN A 613 -4.99 14.19 -28.27
N THR A 614 -5.88 15.14 -27.98
CA THR A 614 -7.03 14.93 -27.10
C THR A 614 -8.22 15.63 -27.71
N GLY A 615 -9.40 15.09 -27.50
CA GLY A 615 -10.64 15.63 -28.01
C GLY A 615 -11.78 14.63 -27.98
N VAL A 616 -12.87 15.02 -28.64
CA VAL A 616 -14.11 14.24 -28.71
C VAL A 616 -14.59 14.21 -30.15
N ILE A 617 -14.89 13.00 -30.64
CA ILE A 617 -15.43 12.75 -31.98
C ILE A 617 -16.81 12.12 -31.82
N VAL A 618 -17.79 12.57 -32.61
CA VAL A 618 -19.17 12.06 -32.53
C VAL A 618 -19.72 11.66 -33.89
N SER A 619 -20.57 10.64 -33.89
CA SER A 619 -21.37 10.25 -35.04
C SER A 619 -22.53 11.23 -35.26
N PRO A 620 -23.18 11.21 -36.44
CA PRO A 620 -24.53 11.74 -36.58
C PRO A 620 -25.50 11.03 -35.63
N LEU A 621 -26.66 11.64 -35.39
CA LEU A 621 -27.74 11.00 -34.68
C LEU A 621 -28.30 9.83 -35.51
N PHE A 622 -28.75 8.79 -34.82
CA PHE A 622 -29.47 7.67 -35.39
C PHE A 622 -30.60 7.22 -34.49
N ILE A 623 -31.55 6.49 -35.08
CA ILE A 623 -32.65 5.85 -34.36
C ILE A 623 -32.47 4.33 -34.51
N PRO A 624 -32.05 3.62 -33.45
CA PRO A 624 -31.75 2.20 -33.57
C PRO A 624 -33.02 1.35 -33.57
N GLU A 625 -32.94 0.20 -34.25
CA GLU A 625 -33.86 -0.91 -34.05
C GLU A 625 -33.41 -1.77 -32.86
N ALA A 626 -34.30 -2.61 -32.33
CA ALA A 626 -33.94 -3.50 -31.24
C ALA A 626 -33.01 -4.61 -31.74
N GLY A 627 -31.80 -4.68 -31.19
CA GLY A 627 -30.80 -5.66 -31.61
C GLY A 627 -29.37 -5.28 -31.21
N PRO A 628 -28.38 -6.07 -31.60
CA PRO A 628 -26.99 -5.81 -31.26
C PRO A 628 -26.36 -4.75 -32.16
N MET A 629 -25.51 -3.91 -31.57
CA MET A 629 -24.46 -3.18 -32.27
C MET A 629 -23.13 -3.87 -32.02
N THR A 630 -22.44 -4.29 -33.07
CA THR A 630 -21.08 -4.86 -32.97
C THR A 630 -20.06 -3.88 -33.50
N PHE A 631 -18.88 -3.81 -32.89
CA PHE A 631 -17.77 -3.01 -33.36
C PHE A 631 -16.44 -3.53 -32.82
N ARG A 632 -15.34 -2.97 -33.30
CA ARG A 632 -13.98 -3.29 -32.85
C ARG A 632 -13.38 -2.12 -32.09
N ILE A 633 -12.65 -2.41 -31.01
CA ILE A 633 -11.96 -1.39 -30.20
C ILE A 633 -10.58 -1.87 -29.74
N GLY A 634 -9.58 -1.00 -29.87
CA GLY A 634 -8.22 -1.15 -29.35
C GLY A 634 -7.77 0.14 -28.64
N GLY A 635 -6.49 0.21 -28.27
CA GLY A 635 -5.91 1.34 -27.53
C GLY A 635 -6.07 1.25 -26.01
N GLY A 636 -6.15 2.39 -25.35
CA GLY A 636 -6.16 2.52 -23.89
C GLY A 636 -7.36 1.88 -23.19
N SER A 637 -7.14 1.40 -21.97
CA SER A 637 -8.20 0.84 -21.10
C SER A 637 -8.65 1.78 -19.98
N GLY A 638 -8.14 3.02 -19.98
CA GLY A 638 -8.39 4.02 -18.94
C GLY A 638 -9.74 4.73 -19.06
N ASN A 639 -10.14 5.43 -18.01
CA ASN A 639 -11.40 6.19 -18.01
C ASN A 639 -11.36 7.45 -18.90
N SER A 640 -10.17 7.83 -19.36
CA SER A 640 -9.96 9.01 -20.21
C SER A 640 -9.99 8.69 -21.71
N THR A 641 -10.07 7.42 -22.10
CA THR A 641 -10.10 6.96 -23.50
C THR A 641 -11.14 5.87 -23.70
N TYR A 642 -12.24 6.19 -24.40
CA TYR A 642 -13.36 5.25 -24.53
C TYR A 642 -14.29 5.60 -25.70
N ALA A 643 -15.05 4.60 -26.14
CA ALA A 643 -16.24 4.77 -26.96
C ALA A 643 -17.49 4.70 -26.08
N ALA A 644 -18.48 5.54 -26.32
CA ALA A 644 -19.75 5.54 -25.59
C ALA A 644 -20.95 5.64 -26.52
N LEU A 645 -22.05 4.97 -26.16
CA LEU A 645 -23.38 5.18 -26.69
C LEU A 645 -24.07 6.24 -25.83
N CYS A 646 -24.58 7.29 -26.47
CA CYS A 646 -25.17 8.44 -25.81
C CYS A 646 -26.61 8.67 -26.25
N THR A 647 -27.46 9.10 -25.31
CA THR A 647 -28.77 9.69 -25.62
C THR A 647 -28.60 11.11 -26.18
N VAL A 648 -29.63 11.63 -26.86
CA VAL A 648 -29.59 12.96 -27.53
C VAL A 648 -29.23 14.14 -26.61
N ASP A 649 -29.45 14.03 -25.30
CA ASP A 649 -29.10 15.01 -24.27
C ASP A 649 -27.65 14.87 -23.76
N GLY A 650 -26.86 13.96 -24.33
CA GLY A 650 -25.44 13.77 -24.02
C GLY A 650 -25.15 12.77 -22.90
N LYS A 651 -26.17 12.13 -22.30
CA LYS A 651 -25.96 11.11 -21.26
C LYS A 651 -25.41 9.81 -21.87
N GLU A 652 -24.31 9.33 -21.32
CA GLU A 652 -23.70 8.04 -21.68
C GLU A 652 -24.47 6.89 -21.04
N VAL A 653 -24.87 5.91 -21.85
CA VAL A 653 -25.68 4.76 -21.41
C VAL A 653 -24.96 3.42 -21.56
N GLN A 654 -23.99 3.33 -22.47
CA GLN A 654 -23.05 2.22 -22.59
C GLN A 654 -21.67 2.76 -22.96
N SER A 655 -20.60 2.06 -22.57
CA SER A 655 -19.23 2.44 -22.93
C SER A 655 -18.36 1.21 -23.16
N ALA A 656 -17.29 1.37 -23.94
CA ALA A 656 -16.29 0.36 -24.21
C ALA A 656 -14.91 0.99 -24.26
N ARG A 657 -13.89 0.20 -23.94
CA ARG A 657 -12.49 0.62 -23.87
C ARG A 657 -11.59 -0.41 -24.53
N GLY A 658 -10.40 0.01 -24.93
CA GLY A 658 -9.33 -0.90 -25.31
C GLY A 658 -8.78 -1.67 -24.10
N ILE A 659 -7.72 -2.45 -24.33
CA ILE A 659 -7.07 -3.27 -23.29
C ILE A 659 -5.61 -2.89 -23.05
N ASN A 660 -5.22 -1.66 -23.37
CA ASN A 660 -3.82 -1.23 -23.51
C ASN A 660 -3.08 -2.08 -24.56
N ASP A 661 -3.75 -2.33 -25.67
CA ASP A 661 -3.19 -3.03 -26.83
C ASP A 661 -3.83 -2.43 -28.10
N GLN A 662 -3.03 -2.28 -29.14
CA GLN A 662 -3.50 -1.84 -30.46
C GLN A 662 -4.33 -2.92 -31.17
N VAL A 663 -4.28 -4.17 -30.69
CA VAL A 663 -5.12 -5.26 -31.18
C VAL A 663 -6.56 -4.93 -30.84
N MET A 664 -7.37 -4.69 -31.88
CA MET A 664 -8.78 -4.47 -31.67
C MET A 664 -9.51 -5.76 -31.28
N GLN A 665 -10.44 -5.62 -30.34
CA GLN A 665 -11.35 -6.67 -29.90
C GLN A 665 -12.76 -6.35 -30.30
N GLU A 666 -13.55 -7.41 -30.53
CA GLU A 666 -14.96 -7.29 -30.81
C GLU A 666 -15.72 -6.92 -29.53
N VAL A 667 -16.60 -5.92 -29.65
CA VAL A 667 -17.52 -5.47 -28.61
C VAL A 667 -18.94 -5.56 -29.17
N THR A 668 -19.88 -5.89 -28.29
CA THR A 668 -21.31 -5.88 -28.61
C THR A 668 -22.06 -5.05 -27.57
N TRP A 669 -22.86 -4.09 -28.04
CA TRP A 669 -23.84 -3.37 -27.24
C TRP A 669 -25.25 -3.83 -27.60
N ASP A 670 -26.12 -3.94 -26.60
CA ASP A 670 -27.55 -4.21 -26.83
C ASP A 670 -28.30 -2.90 -27.01
N LEU A 671 -28.89 -2.69 -28.19
CA LEU A 671 -29.69 -1.49 -28.50
C LEU A 671 -31.17 -1.66 -28.18
N SER A 672 -31.62 -2.86 -27.78
CA SER A 672 -33.03 -3.15 -27.51
C SER A 672 -33.70 -2.16 -26.54
N PRO A 673 -33.06 -1.70 -25.45
CA PRO A 673 -33.65 -0.70 -24.54
C PRO A 673 -33.82 0.69 -25.15
N TYR A 674 -33.13 0.98 -26.25
CA TYR A 674 -33.04 2.31 -26.88
C TYR A 674 -33.74 2.36 -28.24
N ALA A 675 -34.40 1.28 -28.63
CA ALA A 675 -35.08 1.19 -29.91
C ALA A 675 -36.10 2.33 -30.08
N GLY A 676 -36.05 3.04 -31.21
CA GLY A 676 -36.91 4.20 -31.48
C GLY A 676 -36.48 5.51 -30.81
N GLN A 677 -35.40 5.55 -30.02
CA GLN A 677 -34.86 6.77 -29.42
C GLN A 677 -33.77 7.39 -30.30
N ARG A 678 -33.55 8.70 -30.19
CA ARG A 678 -32.44 9.39 -30.88
C ARG A 678 -31.15 9.21 -30.07
N MET A 679 -30.15 8.57 -30.67
CA MET A 679 -28.88 8.21 -30.05
C MET A 679 -27.70 8.68 -30.91
N PHE A 680 -26.51 8.78 -30.34
CA PHE A 680 -25.25 8.94 -31.08
C PHE A 680 -24.11 8.19 -30.40
N ILE A 681 -23.01 7.98 -31.12
CA ILE A 681 -21.78 7.41 -30.57
C ILE A 681 -20.76 8.53 -30.34
N LYS A 682 -20.08 8.47 -29.21
CA LYS A 682 -19.00 9.38 -28.82
C LYS A 682 -17.69 8.61 -28.64
N ILE A 683 -16.63 9.08 -29.28
CA ILE A 683 -15.25 8.63 -29.05
C ILE A 683 -14.54 9.73 -28.28
N VAL A 684 -14.01 9.39 -27.11
CA VAL A 684 -13.36 10.33 -26.18
C VAL A 684 -11.91 9.95 -26.03
N ASP A 685 -11.06 10.97 -26.10
CA ASP A 685 -9.66 10.90 -25.74
C ASP A 685 -9.25 12.16 -24.95
N HIS A 686 -9.00 12.00 -23.65
CA HIS A 686 -8.50 13.06 -22.78
C HIS A 686 -7.13 12.72 -22.18
N SER A 687 -6.37 11.78 -22.74
CA SER A 687 -5.13 11.31 -22.13
C SER A 687 -3.95 11.51 -23.06
N THR A 688 -2.93 12.24 -22.60
CA THR A 688 -1.64 12.34 -23.31
C THR A 688 -0.60 11.29 -22.87
N SER A 689 -1.05 10.23 -22.19
CA SER A 689 -0.19 9.15 -21.67
C SER A 689 0.18 8.09 -22.73
N GLY A 690 1.06 7.14 -22.39
CA GLY A 690 1.59 6.13 -23.33
C GLY A 690 0.60 5.12 -23.94
N TRP A 691 -0.65 5.11 -23.46
CA TRP A 691 -1.80 4.38 -24.04
C TRP A 691 -3.00 5.33 -24.10
N GLY A 692 -2.69 6.61 -24.29
CA GLY A 692 -3.62 7.70 -24.24
C GLY A 692 -4.52 7.81 -25.46
N HIS A 693 -4.41 6.90 -26.42
CA HIS A 693 -5.22 6.91 -27.63
C HIS A 693 -6.23 5.77 -27.67
N ILE A 694 -7.19 5.85 -28.59
CA ILE A 694 -8.17 4.82 -28.88
C ILE A 694 -8.21 4.52 -30.38
N THR A 695 -8.43 3.26 -30.73
CA THR A 695 -8.73 2.86 -32.11
C THR A 695 -10.08 2.16 -32.14
N VAL A 696 -10.94 2.53 -33.08
CA VAL A 696 -12.25 1.89 -33.27
C VAL A 696 -12.54 1.66 -34.73
N ASP A 697 -13.31 0.62 -35.00
CA ASP A 697 -13.62 0.21 -36.35
C ASP A 697 -14.94 -0.57 -36.44
N ASP A 698 -15.56 -0.57 -37.62
CA ASP A 698 -16.63 -1.46 -38.04
C ASP A 698 -17.86 -1.52 -37.11
N PHE A 699 -18.46 -0.37 -36.79
CA PHE A 699 -19.75 -0.37 -36.12
C PHE A 699 -20.84 -0.88 -37.06
N GLN A 700 -21.50 -1.98 -36.72
CA GLN A 700 -22.59 -2.58 -37.49
C GLN A 700 -23.85 -2.75 -36.63
N PHE A 701 -24.98 -2.22 -37.10
CA PHE A 701 -26.25 -2.24 -36.38
C PHE A 701 -27.42 -1.86 -37.29
N ASP A 702 -28.64 -2.18 -36.87
CA ASP A 702 -29.84 -1.78 -37.60
C ASP A 702 -30.38 -0.45 -37.07
N ALA A 703 -30.47 0.57 -37.93
CA ALA A 703 -30.92 1.90 -37.55
C ALA A 703 -31.34 2.76 -38.75
N LYS A 704 -32.08 3.84 -38.45
CA LYS A 704 -32.26 4.97 -39.36
C LYS A 704 -31.25 6.06 -39.02
N LEU A 705 -30.27 6.30 -39.90
CA LEU A 705 -29.35 7.43 -39.80
C LEU A 705 -30.07 8.76 -40.04
N LEU A 706 -29.69 9.78 -39.28
CA LEU A 706 -30.16 11.16 -39.42
C LEU A 706 -29.00 12.04 -39.90
N THR A 707 -29.33 13.18 -40.50
CA THR A 707 -28.33 14.19 -40.94
C THR A 707 -27.97 15.20 -39.84
N GLU A 708 -28.61 15.11 -38.69
CA GLU A 708 -28.46 16.01 -37.54
C GLU A 708 -27.43 15.47 -36.53
N TYR A 709 -26.87 16.37 -35.72
CA TYR A 709 -25.99 16.04 -34.59
C TYR A 709 -26.65 16.53 -33.29
N ALA A 710 -26.21 16.04 -32.13
CA ALA A 710 -26.75 16.49 -30.84
C ALA A 710 -26.34 17.95 -30.57
N GLU A 711 -27.34 18.82 -30.35
CA GLU A 711 -27.14 20.27 -30.10
C GLU A 711 -26.38 20.56 -28.80
N SER A 712 -26.45 19.66 -27.82
CA SER A 712 -25.82 19.82 -26.49
C SER A 712 -24.28 19.74 -26.51
N LEU A 713 -23.65 19.62 -27.67
CA LEU A 713 -22.20 19.46 -27.82
C LEU A 713 -21.50 20.66 -28.49
N GLU A 714 -22.25 21.67 -28.95
CA GLU A 714 -21.68 22.87 -29.60
C GLU A 714 -21.36 24.02 -28.60
N GLN A 715 -21.57 23.83 -27.28
CA GLN A 715 -21.47 24.91 -26.28
C GLN A 715 -20.37 24.76 -25.19
N ASP A 716 -19.51 23.71 -25.23
CA ASP A 716 -18.53 23.41 -24.14
C ASP A 716 -17.03 23.35 -24.50
#